data_AF-A0AAV7XDV3-F1
#
_entry.id   AF-A0AAV7XDV3-F1
#
_cell.length_a   1.000
_cell.length_b   1.000
_cell.length_c   1.000
_cell.angle_alpha   90.00
_cell.angle_beta   90.00
_cell.angle_gamma   90.00
#
_symmetry.space_group_name_H-M   'P 1'
#
loop_
_entity.id
_entity.type
_entity.pdbx_description
1 polymer ?
#
loop_
_entity_poly.entity_id
_entity_poly.type
_entity_poly.pdbx_seq_one_letter_code
_entity_poly.pdbx_strand_id
1 'polypeptide(L)'
;MRIYYDIETTQSDQFDDRDNWMEHKPNLLICQQVCDDCEHVDTAEHVCVNCGEREHIFDSLDHMQLYTLGIVPRGGYRGRDKQSFMALKWLDYEQHKLGDKGKIITAENGREVRVMGRPVDGYTEITHEDGSTIKTIYQFHGCFFHHCRKCFPNLNVRERLQSGQVGDPYEQTKRITSLFRSSGYKVKEIWECDFVYECNHNPTYKAYYAHNTTKRSPPLKVRDALCGGRTSALRSYKKADLSKGEKIKFYDVCSEYPFCNFKSPYPFGHPEIFLEDDPNTPKPDEWNGVIKATVLPPQDLFLPVLPYKCCSKLMFPLCRSCAENQIQDECTHDEDQRTLTGTWCANELQLAVKKNYRLMKVHEVYQYPGVKVYDHDTKTDGLFSSYVRENMALKIEASGWPSHVKTDAQKDQYIQDIYDRDGIVIRMDRVEKNPGKRFLAKLILNSFWGKMGEKTLRSQTVFVFDYGELISLCQDSTITINSILPIGEDCLQINFIPVEDMEDSLKTTSLIHAAFTTAHGRLLLYKYLDVVGERALYHDTDSVCFLSVPGEPEPQLGQYLGDLTDQLADDYGENSFCTEFVSSGAKSYSFRVAVGGDLNNIKTVIKVRGISINSSCTDTVTFDRLKEMVFETQEHTTIQIPTQIARLPGWRIVSRPSSKKWQVCLNKRRCVCDGKTVPFGFTGTLLDDEDYSFLQTLDDLENS
;
A
#
# COMPACT_ATOMS: atom_id res chain seq x y z
N MET A 1 13.38 -29.51 3.67
CA MET A 1 13.70 -29.06 2.29
C MET A 1 14.03 -27.58 2.31
N ARG A 2 15.25 -27.25 1.89
CA ARG A 2 15.82 -25.90 1.89
C ARG A 2 16.11 -25.50 0.45
N ILE A 3 15.98 -24.20 0.15
CA ILE A 3 16.27 -23.63 -1.17
C ILE A 3 17.36 -22.59 -0.96
N TYR A 4 18.51 -22.81 -1.60
CA TYR A 4 19.60 -21.86 -1.73
C TYR A 4 19.46 -21.12 -3.06
N TYR A 5 19.90 -19.87 -3.16
CA TYR A 5 19.92 -19.15 -4.42
C TYR A 5 21.09 -18.18 -4.47
N ASP A 6 21.60 -17.95 -5.68
CA ASP A 6 22.65 -17.00 -6.00
C ASP A 6 22.29 -16.21 -7.27
N ILE A 7 22.88 -15.02 -7.42
CA ILE A 7 22.65 -14.13 -8.55
C ILE A 7 23.97 -13.99 -9.31
N GLU A 8 24.03 -14.61 -10.48
CA GLU A 8 25.19 -14.46 -11.36
C GLU A 8 25.13 -13.15 -12.12
N THR A 9 26.29 -12.49 -12.23
CA THR A 9 26.43 -11.18 -12.87
C THR A 9 27.42 -11.22 -14.02
N THR A 10 27.14 -10.57 -15.16
CA THR A 10 28.19 -10.23 -16.13
C THR A 10 28.87 -8.93 -15.78
N GLN A 11 30.14 -8.81 -16.18
CA GLN A 11 30.97 -7.61 -16.08
C GLN A 11 31.45 -7.19 -17.47
N SER A 12 30.56 -7.10 -18.45
CA SER A 12 30.91 -6.83 -19.86
C SER A 12 30.90 -5.35 -20.22
N ASP A 13 30.15 -4.53 -19.50
CA ASP A 13 29.86 -3.15 -19.90
C ASP A 13 30.65 -2.17 -19.03
N GLN A 14 31.30 -1.18 -19.64
CA GLN A 14 32.04 -0.15 -18.90
C GLN A 14 31.05 0.77 -18.18
N PHE A 15 31.25 0.98 -16.89
CA PHE A 15 30.45 1.89 -16.09
C PHE A 15 30.89 3.33 -16.38
N ASP A 16 30.10 4.03 -17.20
CA ASP A 16 30.33 5.43 -17.58
C ASP A 16 31.66 5.61 -18.34
N ASP A 17 32.14 6.86 -18.49
CA ASP A 17 33.44 7.18 -19.12
C ASP A 17 34.66 6.88 -18.21
N ARG A 18 34.52 5.99 -17.22
CA ARG A 18 35.60 5.67 -16.28
C ARG A 18 36.33 4.40 -16.69
N ASP A 19 37.61 4.55 -17.01
CA ASP A 19 38.46 3.39 -17.32
C ASP A 19 38.52 2.40 -16.15
N ASN A 20 38.37 1.11 -16.47
CA ASN A 20 38.44 -0.06 -15.57
C ASN A 20 37.28 -0.26 -14.58
N TRP A 21 36.15 0.43 -14.73
CA TRP A 21 34.94 0.14 -13.97
C TRP A 21 33.98 -0.65 -14.86
N MET A 22 33.64 -1.88 -14.44
CA MET A 22 32.68 -2.72 -15.17
C MET A 22 31.35 -2.75 -14.41
N GLU A 23 30.24 -2.57 -15.11
CA GLU A 23 28.90 -2.70 -14.54
C GLU A 23 28.58 -4.19 -14.34
N HIS A 24 28.35 -4.57 -13.08
CA HIS A 24 27.82 -5.89 -12.75
C HIS A 24 26.33 -5.94 -13.05
N LYS A 25 25.96 -6.62 -14.13
CA LYS A 25 24.56 -6.84 -14.51
C LYS A 25 24.12 -8.24 -14.09
N PRO A 26 23.14 -8.38 -13.18
CA PRO A 26 22.50 -9.65 -12.90
C PRO A 26 21.86 -10.23 -14.16
N ASN A 27 22.21 -11.46 -14.52
CA ASN A 27 21.67 -12.11 -15.71
C ASN A 27 20.98 -13.42 -15.41
N LEU A 28 21.48 -14.16 -14.42
CA LEU A 28 20.92 -15.43 -14.00
C LEU A 28 20.62 -15.40 -12.50
N LEU A 29 19.47 -15.92 -12.12
CA LEU A 29 19.22 -16.39 -10.77
C LEU A 29 19.43 -17.90 -10.79
N ILE A 30 20.44 -18.39 -10.06
CA ILE A 30 20.67 -19.82 -9.88
C ILE A 30 20.05 -20.20 -8.54
N CYS A 31 19.30 -21.30 -8.49
CA CYS A 31 18.82 -21.84 -7.23
C CYS A 31 19.17 -23.30 -7.08
N GLN A 32 19.39 -23.71 -5.83
CA GLN A 32 19.62 -25.09 -5.46
C GLN A 32 18.59 -25.57 -4.43
N GLN A 33 17.79 -26.58 -4.78
CA GLN A 33 16.84 -27.22 -3.87
C GLN A 33 17.44 -28.47 -3.24
N VAL A 34 17.39 -28.57 -1.91
CA VAL A 34 18.02 -29.67 -1.17
C VAL A 34 17.09 -30.17 -0.06
N CYS A 35 16.82 -31.47 0.03
CA CYS A 35 16.13 -32.08 1.16
C CYS A 35 17.07 -32.20 2.38
N ASP A 36 16.52 -32.51 3.54
CA ASP A 36 17.31 -32.50 4.78
C ASP A 36 18.38 -33.63 4.77
N ASP A 37 18.12 -34.74 4.08
CA ASP A 37 19.09 -35.84 3.89
C ASP A 37 20.22 -35.49 2.91
N CYS A 38 19.97 -34.54 2.00
CA CYS A 38 20.88 -34.18 0.92
C CYS A 38 21.74 -32.95 1.24
N GLU A 39 21.53 -32.32 2.39
CA GLU A 39 22.19 -31.08 2.81
C GLU A 39 23.73 -31.18 2.79
N HIS A 40 24.27 -32.38 2.99
CA HIS A 40 25.71 -32.65 3.05
C HIS A 40 26.29 -33.19 1.73
N VAL A 41 25.49 -33.22 0.66
CA VAL A 41 25.90 -33.79 -0.63
C VAL A 41 26.26 -32.67 -1.59
N ASP A 42 27.57 -32.42 -1.73
CA ASP A 42 28.13 -31.28 -2.47
C ASP A 42 28.19 -31.49 -4.00
N THR A 43 27.56 -32.54 -4.54
CA THR A 43 27.59 -32.85 -5.98
C THR A 43 26.25 -32.61 -6.66
N ALA A 44 26.28 -32.02 -7.86
CA ALA A 44 25.10 -31.78 -8.69
C ALA A 44 24.58 -33.05 -9.37
N GLU A 45 25.43 -34.07 -9.53
CA GLU A 45 25.10 -35.36 -10.18
C GLU A 45 24.27 -36.30 -9.28
N HIS A 46 24.06 -35.95 -8.01
CA HIS A 46 23.29 -36.77 -7.10
C HIS A 46 21.80 -36.72 -7.41
N VAL A 47 21.27 -37.84 -7.90
CA VAL A 47 19.85 -38.04 -8.17
C VAL A 47 19.12 -38.41 -6.87
N CYS A 48 18.37 -37.47 -6.31
CA CYS A 48 17.53 -37.72 -5.15
C CYS A 48 16.06 -37.72 -5.56
N VAL A 49 15.33 -38.78 -5.17
CA VAL A 49 13.88 -38.91 -5.43
C VAL A 49 13.08 -37.77 -4.80
N ASN A 50 13.60 -37.15 -3.73
CA ASN A 50 12.95 -36.07 -3.01
C ASN A 50 13.40 -34.66 -3.44
N CYS A 51 14.63 -34.51 -3.95
CA CYS A 51 15.14 -33.21 -4.41
C CYS A 51 14.86 -32.95 -5.90
N GLY A 52 14.73 -34.00 -6.72
CA GLY A 52 14.67 -33.87 -8.17
C GLY A 52 15.97 -33.28 -8.74
N GLU A 53 15.85 -32.56 -9.86
CA GLU A 53 16.93 -31.73 -10.40
C GLU A 53 17.25 -30.62 -9.39
N ARG A 54 18.49 -30.59 -8.91
CA ARG A 54 18.89 -29.74 -7.77
C ARG A 54 19.14 -28.31 -8.18
N GLU A 55 19.73 -28.07 -9.34
CA GLU A 55 20.11 -26.75 -9.85
C GLU A 55 19.08 -26.24 -10.85
N HIS A 56 18.66 -24.99 -10.70
CA HIS A 56 17.81 -24.33 -11.68
C HIS A 56 18.35 -22.95 -12.00
N ILE A 57 18.46 -22.66 -13.30
CA ILE A 57 18.92 -21.38 -13.83
C ILE A 57 17.69 -20.66 -14.39
N PHE A 58 17.43 -19.46 -13.88
CA PHE A 58 16.43 -18.53 -14.39
C PHE A 58 17.16 -17.38 -15.08
N ASP A 59 16.84 -17.11 -16.35
CA ASP A 59 17.42 -16.02 -17.13
C ASP A 59 16.53 -14.77 -17.11
N SER A 60 17.15 -13.59 -17.21
CA SER A 60 16.41 -12.32 -17.31
C SER A 60 15.82 -12.14 -18.71
N LEU A 61 14.54 -11.79 -18.78
CA LEU A 61 13.86 -11.41 -20.01
C LEU A 61 13.63 -9.88 -19.99
N ASP A 62 13.95 -9.20 -21.09
CA ASP A 62 13.73 -7.75 -21.26
C ASP A 62 12.24 -7.47 -21.48
N HIS A 63 11.47 -7.44 -20.39
CA HIS A 63 10.00 -7.31 -20.48
C HIS A 63 9.50 -5.86 -20.57
N MET A 64 10.34 -4.86 -20.25
CA MET A 64 9.93 -3.47 -20.11
C MET A 64 10.54 -2.60 -21.21
N GLN A 65 9.68 -1.93 -21.98
CA GLN A 65 10.11 -0.93 -22.96
C GLN A 65 10.75 0.28 -22.27
N LEU A 66 11.88 0.75 -22.80
CA LEU A 66 12.57 1.95 -22.32
C LEU A 66 11.63 3.16 -22.32
N TYR A 67 11.77 4.02 -21.30
CA TYR A 67 11.04 5.30 -21.14
C TYR A 67 9.51 5.18 -20.98
N THR A 68 8.98 4.01 -20.62
CA THR A 68 7.54 3.82 -20.39
C THR A 68 7.10 4.00 -18.95
N LEU A 69 7.97 3.77 -17.96
CA LEU A 69 7.64 3.91 -16.54
C LEU A 69 7.92 5.33 -16.02
N GLY A 70 6.88 5.97 -15.47
CA GLY A 70 7.01 7.24 -14.76
C GLY A 70 7.66 7.08 -13.39
N ILE A 71 8.99 7.16 -13.33
CA ILE A 71 9.73 7.20 -12.06
C ILE A 71 9.51 8.56 -11.40
N VAL A 72 8.99 8.57 -10.17
CA VAL A 72 8.75 9.80 -9.42
C VAL A 72 10.10 10.48 -9.12
N PRO A 73 10.34 11.72 -9.57
CA PRO A 73 11.59 12.42 -9.33
C PRO A 73 11.78 12.73 -7.84
N ARG A 74 13.02 13.03 -7.42
CA ARG A 74 13.32 13.43 -6.04
C ARG A 74 12.45 14.62 -5.63
N GLY A 75 11.67 14.45 -4.56
CA GLY A 75 10.74 15.48 -4.06
C GLY A 75 9.34 15.46 -4.70
N GLY A 76 9.03 14.55 -5.63
CA GLY A 76 7.69 14.45 -6.25
C GLY A 76 7.55 15.20 -7.58
N TYR A 77 6.41 15.05 -8.26
CA TYR A 77 6.18 15.62 -9.61
C TYR A 77 6.02 17.14 -9.63
N ARG A 78 5.50 17.73 -8.56
CA ARG A 78 5.58 19.18 -8.36
C ARG A 78 6.99 19.65 -7.96
N GLY A 79 7.95 18.72 -7.96
CA GLY A 79 9.21 18.88 -7.26
C GLY A 79 8.96 19.24 -5.80
N ARG A 80 9.96 19.87 -5.23
CA ARG A 80 9.77 20.75 -4.09
C ARG A 80 9.22 22.04 -4.69
N ASP A 81 7.90 22.18 -4.86
CA ASP A 81 7.33 23.53 -5.06
C ASP A 81 8.03 24.41 -4.03
N LYS A 82 8.64 25.52 -4.47
CA LYS A 82 9.59 26.31 -3.66
C LYS A 82 9.02 26.73 -2.30
N GLN A 83 7.69 26.70 -2.21
CA GLN A 83 6.94 26.93 -1.01
C GLN A 83 6.59 25.61 -0.33
N SER A 84 7.39 25.20 0.67
CA SER A 84 7.03 24.06 1.52
C SER A 84 5.66 24.30 2.19
N PHE A 85 4.97 23.23 2.60
CA PHE A 85 3.74 23.37 3.38
C PHE A 85 3.93 24.27 4.62
N MET A 86 5.14 24.28 5.20
CA MET A 86 5.50 25.18 6.29
C MET A 86 5.57 26.65 5.85
N ALA A 87 6.09 26.92 4.65
CA ALA A 87 6.06 28.26 4.06
C ALA A 87 4.62 28.75 3.84
N LEU A 88 3.72 27.88 3.36
CA LEU A 88 2.30 28.18 3.18
C LEU A 88 1.61 28.49 4.52
N LYS A 89 1.87 27.68 5.55
CA LYS A 89 1.39 27.95 6.91
C LYS A 89 1.82 29.33 7.38
N TRP A 90 3.11 29.63 7.24
CA TRP A 90 3.65 30.93 7.64
C TRP A 90 2.99 32.08 6.85
N LEU A 91 2.76 31.92 5.54
CA LEU A 91 2.08 32.94 4.75
C LEU A 91 0.61 33.13 5.13
N ASP A 92 -0.12 32.08 5.49
CA ASP A 92 -1.49 32.22 6.00
C ASP A 92 -1.51 33.04 7.29
N TYR A 93 -0.55 32.82 8.18
CA TYR A 93 -0.40 33.62 9.39
C TYR A 93 -0.04 35.08 9.09
N GLU A 94 0.84 35.33 8.11
CA GLU A 94 1.17 36.69 7.68
C GLU A 94 0.00 37.38 6.95
N GLN A 95 -0.82 36.64 6.20
CA GLN A 95 -2.06 37.12 5.61
C GLN A 95 -3.08 37.49 6.69
N HIS A 96 -3.21 36.66 7.74
CA HIS A 96 -4.07 36.98 8.88
C HIS A 96 -3.63 38.28 9.58
N LYS A 97 -2.32 38.52 9.74
CA LYS A 97 -1.80 39.78 10.29
C LYS A 97 -2.11 41.00 9.42
N LEU A 98 -2.15 40.83 8.10
CA LEU A 98 -2.50 41.90 7.18
C LEU A 98 -3.99 42.27 7.27
N GLY A 99 -4.85 41.30 7.55
CA GLY A 99 -6.31 41.48 7.53
C GLY A 99 -6.76 42.02 6.17
N ASP A 100 -7.72 42.94 6.18
CA ASP A 100 -8.29 43.53 4.96
C ASP A 100 -7.39 44.59 4.31
N LYS A 101 -6.21 44.88 4.88
CA LYS A 101 -5.28 45.91 4.37
C LYS A 101 -4.56 45.51 3.08
N GLY A 102 -4.56 44.23 2.74
CA GLY A 102 -3.90 43.73 1.55
C GLY A 102 -3.96 42.21 1.41
N LYS A 103 -3.75 41.73 0.18
CA LYS A 103 -3.71 40.30 -0.14
C LYS A 103 -2.29 39.89 -0.49
N ILE A 104 -1.82 38.79 0.09
CA ILE A 104 -0.57 38.13 -0.28
C ILE A 104 -0.84 37.24 -1.50
N ILE A 105 -0.16 37.56 -2.59
CA ILE A 105 -0.14 36.77 -3.81
C ILE A 105 0.95 35.70 -3.66
N THR A 106 0.58 34.45 -3.91
CA THR A 106 1.40 33.24 -3.80
C THR A 106 1.25 32.40 -5.07
N ALA A 107 2.08 31.36 -5.23
CA ALA A 107 1.96 30.44 -6.36
C ALA A 107 0.63 29.65 -6.39
N GLU A 108 -0.08 29.55 -5.27
CA GLU A 108 -1.33 28.77 -5.16
C GLU A 108 -2.62 29.59 -5.34
N ASN A 109 -2.57 30.91 -5.16
CA ASN A 109 -3.77 31.78 -5.22
C ASN A 109 -3.66 32.86 -6.30
N GLY A 110 -2.67 32.73 -7.20
CA GLY A 110 -2.34 33.62 -8.31
C GLY A 110 -1.22 33.00 -9.17
N ARG A 111 -0.69 33.75 -10.15
CA ARG A 111 0.52 33.34 -10.89
C ARG A 111 1.77 33.58 -10.04
N GLU A 112 2.78 32.69 -10.13
CA GLU A 112 4.10 32.83 -9.47
C GLU A 112 4.65 34.25 -9.72
N VAL A 113 4.70 35.09 -8.67
CA VAL A 113 5.19 36.46 -8.79
C VAL A 113 6.71 36.42 -8.94
N ARG A 114 7.20 37.05 -10.00
CA ARG A 114 8.64 37.20 -10.24
C ARG A 114 9.07 38.64 -10.00
N VAL A 115 9.93 38.84 -9.02
CA VAL A 115 10.57 40.12 -8.73
C VAL A 115 12.01 40.05 -9.24
N MET A 116 12.39 40.97 -10.12
CA MET A 116 13.73 41.01 -10.73
C MET A 116 14.11 39.68 -11.41
N GLY A 117 13.15 39.07 -12.11
CA GLY A 117 13.32 37.77 -12.79
C GLY A 117 13.37 36.56 -11.86
N ARG A 118 13.25 36.74 -10.54
CA ARG A 118 13.31 35.67 -9.54
C ARG A 118 11.95 35.44 -8.90
N PRO A 119 11.52 34.19 -8.74
CA PRO A 119 10.29 33.90 -8.01
C PRO A 119 10.45 34.16 -6.52
N VAL A 120 9.34 34.56 -5.88
CA VAL A 120 9.25 34.81 -4.43
C VAL A 120 8.09 34.02 -3.83
N ASP A 121 8.19 33.67 -2.54
CA ASP A 121 7.17 32.87 -1.86
C ASP A 121 5.85 33.62 -1.69
N GLY A 122 5.92 34.93 -1.41
CA GLY A 122 4.73 35.78 -1.32
C GLY A 122 5.04 37.23 -1.68
N TYR A 123 4.03 37.92 -2.21
CA TYR A 123 4.15 39.32 -2.60
C TYR A 123 2.88 40.10 -2.28
N THR A 124 3.01 41.33 -1.80
CA THR A 124 1.89 42.25 -1.64
C THR A 124 2.32 43.69 -1.90
N GLU A 125 1.40 44.48 -2.46
CA GLU A 125 1.53 45.93 -2.61
C GLU A 125 0.39 46.59 -1.84
N ILE A 126 0.71 47.48 -0.92
CA ILE A 126 -0.26 48.22 -0.12
C ILE A 126 -0.08 49.70 -0.41
N THR A 127 -1.12 50.35 -0.91
CA THR A 127 -1.15 51.80 -1.13
C THR A 127 -1.78 52.47 0.07
N HIS A 128 -1.07 53.40 0.70
CA HIS A 128 -1.54 54.17 1.84
C HIS A 128 -2.31 55.42 1.38
N GLU A 129 -3.06 56.02 2.31
CA GLU A 129 -3.88 57.22 2.06
C GLU A 129 -3.05 58.43 1.60
N ASP A 130 -1.76 58.47 1.94
CA ASP A 130 -0.80 59.50 1.52
C ASP A 130 -0.25 59.29 0.09
N GLY A 131 -0.73 58.26 -0.62
CA GLY A 131 -0.30 57.91 -1.98
C GLY A 131 1.00 57.09 -2.04
N SER A 132 1.64 56.78 -0.90
CA SER A 132 2.82 55.93 -0.86
C SER A 132 2.44 54.44 -1.03
N THR A 133 3.24 53.69 -1.80
CA THR A 133 3.03 52.24 -2.00
C THR A 133 4.17 51.46 -1.34
N ILE A 134 3.83 50.58 -0.40
CA ILE A 134 4.78 49.64 0.20
C ILE A 134 4.69 48.29 -0.52
N LYS A 135 5.79 47.93 -1.20
CA LYS A 135 5.96 46.63 -1.83
C LYS A 135 6.66 45.69 -0.86
N THR A 136 5.96 44.65 -0.39
CA THR A 136 6.51 43.66 0.55
C THR A 136 6.71 42.31 -0.12
N ILE A 137 7.91 41.76 0.03
CA ILE A 137 8.29 40.41 -0.39
C ILE A 137 8.34 39.53 0.86
N TYR A 138 7.78 38.33 0.76
CA TYR A 138 7.85 37.28 1.77
C TYR A 138 8.77 36.16 1.27
N GLN A 139 9.71 35.73 2.10
CA GLN A 139 10.61 34.61 1.81
C GLN A 139 10.68 33.60 2.95
N PHE A 140 10.50 32.34 2.62
CA PHE A 140 10.64 31.25 3.57
C PHE A 140 11.86 30.41 3.20
N HIS A 141 12.83 30.32 4.10
CA HIS A 141 14.08 29.63 3.84
C HIS A 141 14.04 28.22 4.42
N GLY A 142 13.74 27.23 3.57
CA GLY A 142 13.84 25.81 3.92
C GLY A 142 15.26 25.44 4.37
N CYS A 143 15.41 24.91 5.58
CA CYS A 143 16.73 24.81 6.21
C CYS A 143 17.68 23.89 5.43
N PHE A 144 17.17 22.78 4.91
CA PHE A 144 17.90 21.81 4.12
C PHE A 144 18.41 22.39 2.79
N PHE A 145 17.60 23.19 2.12
CA PHE A 145 17.92 23.70 0.77
C PHE A 145 18.85 24.89 0.80
N HIS A 146 18.69 25.74 1.80
CA HIS A 146 19.44 26.97 1.96
C HIS A 146 20.65 26.78 2.89
N HIS A 147 20.99 25.52 3.22
CA HIS A 147 22.12 25.13 4.08
C HIS A 147 22.20 25.97 5.36
N CYS A 148 21.07 26.04 6.09
CA CYS A 148 20.93 26.84 7.30
C CYS A 148 22.08 26.56 8.27
N ARG A 149 22.81 27.61 8.70
CA ARG A 149 23.99 27.45 9.56
C ARG A 149 23.68 26.91 10.96
N LYS A 150 22.43 27.05 11.42
CA LYS A 150 21.96 26.47 12.68
C LYS A 150 21.73 24.95 12.56
N CYS A 151 21.16 24.50 11.43
CA CYS A 151 20.80 23.10 11.21
C CYS A 151 21.95 22.27 10.59
N PHE A 152 22.78 22.89 9.76
CA PHE A 152 23.89 22.26 9.04
C PHE A 152 25.21 23.00 9.35
N PRO A 153 25.71 22.95 10.59
CA PRO A 153 26.93 23.67 10.98
C PRO A 153 28.20 23.09 10.31
N ASN A 154 28.23 21.78 10.07
CA ASN A 154 29.37 21.08 9.48
C ASN A 154 29.55 21.46 7.99
N LEU A 155 30.77 21.84 7.59
CA LEU A 155 31.09 22.24 6.22
C LEU A 155 31.08 21.05 5.26
N ASN A 156 31.65 19.90 5.65
CA ASN A 156 31.73 18.71 4.81
C ASN A 156 30.33 18.19 4.43
N VAL A 157 29.39 18.26 5.38
CA VAL A 157 27.99 17.93 5.14
C VAL A 157 27.39 18.86 4.07
N ARG A 158 27.63 20.17 4.18
CA ARG A 158 27.14 21.16 3.21
C ARG A 158 27.77 20.99 1.83
N GLU A 159 29.06 20.71 1.74
CA GLU A 159 29.76 20.45 0.47
C GLU A 159 29.23 19.19 -0.22
N ARG A 160 28.96 18.14 0.55
CA ARG A 160 28.32 16.91 0.03
C ARG A 160 26.90 17.17 -0.47
N LEU A 161 26.12 17.98 0.24
CA LEU A 161 24.77 18.39 -0.19
C LEU A 161 24.78 19.29 -1.43
N GLN A 162 25.88 20.01 -1.65
CA GLN A 162 26.03 20.96 -2.75
C GLN A 162 26.21 20.29 -4.13
N SER A 163 26.33 18.95 -4.23
CA SER A 163 26.72 18.22 -5.45
C SER A 163 26.17 18.83 -6.76
N GLY A 164 27.02 19.54 -7.52
CA GLY A 164 26.69 20.17 -8.80
C GLY A 164 26.13 21.61 -8.75
N GLN A 165 25.96 22.22 -7.56
CA GLN A 165 25.50 23.61 -7.39
C GLN A 165 26.67 24.61 -7.37
N VAL A 166 26.52 25.70 -8.13
CA VAL A 166 27.51 26.78 -8.21
C VAL A 166 27.36 27.74 -7.02
N GLY A 167 28.32 27.70 -6.09
CA GLY A 167 28.38 28.60 -4.93
C GLY A 167 27.53 28.16 -3.73
N ASP A 168 27.77 28.80 -2.57
CA ASP A 168 27.12 28.45 -1.30
C ASP A 168 25.65 28.94 -1.25
N PRO A 169 24.66 28.02 -1.15
CA PRO A 169 23.24 28.38 -1.13
C PRO A 169 22.85 29.37 -0.02
N TYR A 170 23.50 29.30 1.14
CA TYR A 170 23.25 30.21 2.26
C TYR A 170 23.66 31.64 1.91
N GLU A 171 24.85 31.80 1.32
CA GLU A 171 25.36 33.11 0.91
C GLU A 171 24.57 33.66 -0.28
N GLN A 172 24.16 32.80 -1.21
CA GLN A 172 23.29 33.19 -2.32
C GLN A 172 21.94 33.72 -1.82
N THR A 173 21.34 33.06 -0.83
CA THR A 173 20.08 33.47 -0.19
C THR A 173 20.20 34.86 0.43
N LYS A 174 21.24 35.08 1.25
CA LYS A 174 21.51 36.40 1.84
C LYS A 174 21.72 37.49 0.79
N ARG A 175 22.48 37.19 -0.28
CA ARG A 175 22.71 38.15 -1.38
C ARG A 175 21.41 38.53 -2.08
N ILE A 176 20.52 37.56 -2.32
CA ILE A 176 19.20 37.81 -2.93
C ILE A 176 18.33 38.68 -2.02
N THR A 177 18.26 38.37 -0.73
CA THR A 177 17.52 39.20 0.25
C THR A 177 18.07 40.64 0.28
N SER A 178 19.40 40.80 0.32
CA SER A 178 20.04 42.12 0.29
C SER A 178 19.71 42.89 -0.98
N LEU A 179 19.71 42.22 -2.14
CA LEU A 179 19.35 42.82 -3.43
C LEU A 179 17.90 43.33 -3.44
N PHE A 180 16.96 42.56 -2.90
CA PHE A 180 15.57 43.00 -2.80
C PHE A 180 15.42 44.22 -1.90
N ARG A 181 16.08 44.22 -0.73
CA ARG A 181 16.07 45.37 0.19
C ARG A 181 16.69 46.61 -0.45
N SER A 182 17.84 46.48 -1.12
CA SER A 182 18.50 47.62 -1.79
C SER A 182 17.70 48.15 -2.98
N SER A 183 16.81 47.33 -3.55
CA SER A 183 15.91 47.72 -4.64
C SER A 183 14.58 48.32 -4.16
N GLY A 184 14.48 48.67 -2.87
CA GLY A 184 13.33 49.39 -2.30
C GLY A 184 12.19 48.50 -1.81
N TYR A 185 12.35 47.18 -1.79
CA TYR A 185 11.33 46.26 -1.26
C TYR A 185 11.48 46.05 0.23
N LYS A 186 10.36 45.99 0.95
CA LYS A 186 10.34 45.48 2.32
C LYS A 186 10.39 43.96 2.27
N VAL A 187 11.43 43.33 2.82
CA VAL A 187 11.55 41.85 2.82
C VAL A 187 11.28 41.31 4.22
N LYS A 188 10.18 40.54 4.35
CA LYS A 188 9.92 39.66 5.50
C LYS A 188 10.45 38.28 5.18
N GLU A 189 11.34 37.76 6.02
CA GLU A 189 11.90 36.42 5.83
C GLU A 189 11.90 35.64 7.14
N ILE A 190 11.81 34.31 7.03
CA ILE A 190 11.96 33.40 8.17
C ILE A 190 12.64 32.10 7.73
N TRP A 191 13.49 31.55 8.59
CA TRP A 191 14.07 30.22 8.40
C TRP A 191 13.12 29.15 8.93
N GLU A 192 13.08 28.00 8.28
CA GLU A 192 12.19 26.90 8.66
C GLU A 192 12.35 26.49 10.13
N CYS A 193 13.58 26.32 10.62
CA CYS A 193 13.83 25.95 12.01
C CYS A 193 13.34 27.02 13.00
N ASP A 194 13.44 28.29 12.63
CA ASP A 194 12.98 29.40 13.44
C ASP A 194 11.45 29.44 13.46
N PHE A 195 10.80 29.22 12.31
CA PHE A 195 9.34 29.10 12.25
C PHE A 195 8.80 27.92 13.07
N VAL A 196 9.42 26.74 12.96
CA VAL A 196 9.06 25.56 13.76
C VAL A 196 9.22 25.86 15.26
N TYR A 197 10.31 26.53 15.65
CA TYR A 197 10.52 26.96 17.02
C TYR A 197 9.41 27.90 17.50
N GLU A 198 9.05 28.92 16.71
CA GLU A 198 7.97 29.85 17.01
C GLU A 198 6.62 29.14 17.16
N CYS A 199 6.25 28.23 16.25
CA CYS A 199 5.03 27.42 16.36
C CYS A 199 4.97 26.63 17.67
N ASN A 200 6.11 26.13 18.14
CA ASN A 200 6.19 25.28 19.33
C ASN A 200 6.33 26.06 20.65
N HIS A 201 6.73 27.33 20.62
CA HIS A 201 7.05 28.08 21.85
C HIS A 201 6.31 29.41 21.98
N ASN A 202 5.95 30.06 20.87
CA ASN A 202 5.30 31.36 20.89
C ASN A 202 3.79 31.21 21.12
N PRO A 203 3.23 31.77 22.21
CA PRO A 203 1.80 31.67 22.51
C PRO A 203 0.89 32.19 21.39
N THR A 204 1.35 33.19 20.63
CA THR A 204 0.58 33.81 19.54
C THR A 204 0.40 32.84 18.36
N TYR A 205 1.48 32.17 17.96
CA TYR A 205 1.40 31.17 16.90
C TYR A 205 0.56 29.96 17.33
N LYS A 206 0.73 29.50 18.57
CA LYS A 206 -0.09 28.40 19.13
C LYS A 206 -1.57 28.73 19.12
N ALA A 207 -1.96 29.89 19.63
CA ALA A 207 -3.35 30.32 19.65
C ALA A 207 -3.94 30.44 18.23
N TYR A 208 -3.16 31.00 17.29
CA TYR A 208 -3.61 31.11 15.90
C TYR A 208 -3.90 29.74 15.28
N TYR A 209 -2.95 28.81 15.33
CA TYR A 209 -3.12 27.49 14.70
C TYR A 209 -4.05 26.54 15.46
N ALA A 210 -4.36 26.81 16.73
CA ALA A 210 -5.40 26.07 17.46
C ALA A 210 -6.81 26.36 16.92
N HIS A 211 -7.05 27.57 16.38
CA HIS A 211 -8.37 28.01 15.91
C HIS A 211 -8.44 28.21 14.38
N ASN A 212 -7.30 28.31 13.70
CA ASN A 212 -7.20 28.53 12.26
C ASN A 212 -6.31 27.45 11.64
N THR A 213 -6.91 26.28 11.39
CA THR A 213 -6.25 25.25 10.60
C THR A 213 -6.00 25.80 9.20
N THR A 214 -4.76 25.70 8.72
CA THR A 214 -4.38 26.05 7.35
C THR A 214 -5.35 25.41 6.35
N LYS A 215 -6.03 26.25 5.57
CA LYS A 215 -7.01 25.81 4.56
C LYS A 215 -6.34 25.17 3.34
N ARG A 216 -5.02 25.37 3.20
CA ARG A 216 -4.21 24.84 2.10
C ARG A 216 -3.92 23.36 2.33
N SER A 217 -4.17 22.55 1.32
CA SER A 217 -3.88 21.12 1.31
C SER A 217 -2.40 20.94 0.96
N PRO A 218 -1.63 20.07 1.65
CA PRO A 218 -0.27 19.78 1.20
C PRO A 218 -0.29 19.21 -0.22
N PRO A 219 0.80 19.31 -1.01
CA PRO A 219 0.85 18.70 -2.34
C PRO A 219 0.51 17.21 -2.30
N LEU A 220 -0.03 16.70 -3.41
CA LEU A 220 -0.35 15.29 -3.59
C LEU A 220 0.91 14.43 -3.41
N LYS A 221 0.88 13.52 -2.43
CA LYS A 221 1.91 12.49 -2.25
C LYS A 221 1.42 11.17 -2.84
N VAL A 222 2.06 10.69 -3.92
CA VAL A 222 1.68 9.42 -4.59
C VAL A 222 1.69 8.23 -3.62
N ARG A 223 2.59 8.23 -2.63
CA ARG A 223 2.67 7.18 -1.60
C ARG A 223 1.39 7.06 -0.76
N ASP A 224 0.60 8.13 -0.64
CA ASP A 224 -0.65 8.09 0.14
C ASP A 224 -1.70 7.17 -0.53
N ALA A 225 -1.72 7.14 -1.87
CA ALA A 225 -2.58 6.24 -2.66
C ALA A 225 -2.17 4.76 -2.55
N LEU A 226 -0.90 4.47 -2.19
CA LEU A 226 -0.45 3.10 -1.99
C LEU A 226 -1.04 2.52 -0.69
N CYS A 227 -2.08 1.71 -0.83
CA CYS A 227 -2.71 0.95 0.23
C CYS A 227 -2.52 -0.56 0.03
N GLY A 228 -2.66 -1.36 1.09
CA GLY A 228 -2.68 -2.83 0.96
C GLY A 228 -4.04 -3.36 0.49
N GLY A 229 -4.23 -4.68 0.62
CA GLY A 229 -5.51 -5.35 0.36
C GLY A 229 -6.60 -5.02 1.38
N ARG A 230 -7.86 -5.32 1.04
CA ARG A 230 -9.01 -5.15 1.95
C ARG A 230 -9.08 -6.34 2.91
N THR A 231 -9.10 -6.07 4.22
CA THR A 231 -9.29 -7.13 5.22
C THR A 231 -10.28 -6.68 6.30
N SER A 232 -11.40 -7.39 6.44
CA SER A 232 -12.40 -7.15 7.48
C SER A 232 -13.24 -8.39 7.77
N ALA A 233 -13.63 -8.54 9.03
CA ALA A 233 -14.82 -9.32 9.39
C ALA A 233 -16.04 -8.43 9.15
N LEU A 234 -17.06 -8.98 8.49
CA LEU A 234 -18.35 -8.35 8.23
C LEU A 234 -19.42 -8.93 9.17
N ARG A 235 -19.25 -10.20 9.55
CA ARG A 235 -20.01 -10.86 10.60
C ARG A 235 -19.04 -11.59 11.55
N SER A 236 -19.20 -11.40 12.86
CA SER A 236 -18.38 -12.02 13.89
C SER A 236 -18.75 -13.48 14.16
N TYR A 237 -19.98 -13.88 13.83
CA TYR A 237 -20.44 -15.26 13.95
C TYR A 237 -21.57 -15.60 12.97
N LYS A 238 -21.50 -16.77 12.33
CA LYS A 238 -22.62 -17.36 11.58
C LYS A 238 -22.55 -18.89 11.66
N LYS A 239 -23.68 -19.52 11.93
CA LYS A 239 -23.90 -20.95 11.73
C LYS A 239 -24.85 -21.12 10.53
N ALA A 240 -24.51 -22.01 9.62
CA ALA A 240 -25.35 -22.28 8.45
C ALA A 240 -26.57 -23.11 8.85
N ASP A 241 -27.75 -22.72 8.39
CA ASP A 241 -28.97 -23.52 8.49
C ASP A 241 -29.03 -24.56 7.36
N LEU A 242 -28.49 -25.74 7.64
CA LEU A 242 -28.44 -26.83 6.67
C LEU A 242 -29.83 -27.34 6.26
N SER A 243 -30.86 -27.12 7.10
CA SER A 243 -32.24 -27.52 6.79
C SER A 243 -32.83 -26.66 5.67
N LYS A 244 -32.34 -25.42 5.54
CA LYS A 244 -32.65 -24.49 4.44
C LYS A 244 -31.66 -24.58 3.27
N GLY A 245 -30.72 -25.53 3.33
CA GLY A 245 -29.66 -25.67 2.32
C GLY A 245 -28.56 -24.61 2.39
N GLU A 246 -28.48 -23.83 3.47
CA GLU A 246 -27.39 -22.86 3.64
C GLU A 246 -26.05 -23.55 3.80
N LYS A 247 -24.99 -22.96 3.25
CA LYS A 247 -23.59 -23.39 3.42
C LYS A 247 -22.70 -22.18 3.58
N ILE A 248 -21.57 -22.29 4.26
CA ILE A 248 -20.55 -21.23 4.26
C ILE A 248 -19.43 -21.65 3.30
N LYS A 249 -19.07 -20.77 2.37
CA LYS A 249 -18.07 -21.02 1.32
C LYS A 249 -16.88 -20.07 1.45
N PHE A 250 -15.70 -20.54 1.04
CA PHE A 250 -14.47 -19.74 0.96
C PHE A 250 -13.94 -19.80 -0.46
N TYR A 251 -13.98 -18.66 -1.16
CA TYR A 251 -13.42 -18.53 -2.50
C TYR A 251 -12.17 -17.64 -2.47
N ASP A 252 -11.18 -18.00 -3.29
CA ASP A 252 -9.87 -17.33 -3.35
C ASP A 252 -9.50 -17.03 -4.81
N VAL A 253 -8.98 -15.82 -5.09
CA VAL A 253 -8.58 -15.44 -6.44
C VAL A 253 -7.23 -16.05 -6.79
N CYS A 254 -7.18 -16.84 -7.86
CA CYS A 254 -5.93 -17.43 -8.32
C CYS A 254 -4.93 -16.36 -8.76
N SER A 255 -3.95 -16.06 -7.88
CA SER A 255 -2.86 -15.11 -8.13
C SER A 255 -3.34 -13.70 -8.46
N GLU A 256 -4.11 -13.10 -7.54
CA GLU A 256 -4.76 -11.78 -7.70
C GLU A 256 -3.84 -10.68 -8.25
N TYR A 257 -2.74 -10.35 -7.58
CA TYR A 257 -1.86 -9.27 -8.03
C TYR A 257 -1.17 -9.56 -9.36
N PRO A 258 -0.63 -10.77 -9.62
CA PRO A 258 -0.19 -11.14 -10.97
C PRO A 258 -1.28 -10.97 -12.03
N PHE A 259 -2.52 -11.39 -11.76
CA PHE A 259 -3.63 -11.19 -12.68
C PHE A 259 -3.91 -9.69 -12.92
N CYS A 260 -3.88 -8.86 -11.88
CA CYS A 260 -4.03 -7.41 -12.02
C CYS A 260 -2.92 -6.80 -12.89
N ASN A 261 -1.65 -7.16 -12.63
CA ASN A 261 -0.51 -6.73 -13.44
C ASN A 261 -0.63 -7.17 -14.90
N PHE A 262 -1.32 -8.28 -15.15
CA PHE A 262 -1.51 -8.82 -16.47
C PHE A 262 -2.66 -8.15 -17.24
N LYS A 263 -3.85 -8.08 -16.65
CA LYS A 263 -5.09 -7.72 -17.36
C LYS A 263 -5.57 -6.30 -17.12
N SER A 264 -5.09 -5.60 -16.09
CA SER A 264 -5.60 -4.29 -15.73
C SER A 264 -4.88 -3.14 -16.47
N PRO A 265 -5.52 -1.99 -16.65
CA PRO A 265 -4.90 -0.81 -17.25
C PRO A 265 -3.92 -0.13 -16.29
N TYR A 266 -2.71 0.17 -16.76
CA TYR A 266 -1.69 0.92 -16.00
C TYR A 266 -1.31 2.22 -16.69
N PRO A 267 -1.17 3.34 -15.96
CA PRO A 267 -0.64 4.58 -16.54
C PRO A 267 0.77 4.39 -17.08
N PHE A 268 1.16 5.17 -18.09
CA PHE A 268 2.53 5.17 -18.61
C PHE A 268 3.07 6.60 -18.77
N GLY A 269 4.39 6.75 -18.80
CA GLY A 269 5.07 8.03 -18.91
C GLY A 269 4.99 8.86 -17.63
N HIS A 270 5.16 10.18 -17.76
CA HIS A 270 5.06 11.13 -16.65
C HIS A 270 3.75 11.93 -16.73
N PRO A 271 3.16 12.34 -15.59
CA PRO A 271 1.90 13.04 -15.58
C PRO A 271 2.03 14.53 -15.91
N GLU A 272 0.98 15.07 -16.52
CA GLU A 272 0.61 16.47 -16.43
C GLU A 272 -0.12 16.71 -15.11
N ILE A 273 0.16 17.85 -14.46
CA ILE A 273 -0.36 18.18 -13.13
C ILE A 273 -1.41 19.26 -13.26
N PHE A 274 -2.62 18.96 -12.81
CA PHE A 274 -3.72 19.92 -12.72
C PHE A 274 -3.95 20.27 -11.25
N LEU A 275 -3.97 21.57 -10.95
CA LEU A 275 -4.25 22.07 -9.62
C LEU A 275 -5.75 22.34 -9.43
N GLU A 276 -6.14 22.63 -8.20
CA GLU A 276 -7.49 23.09 -7.87
C GLU A 276 -7.97 24.18 -8.84
N ASP A 277 -9.21 24.02 -9.31
CA ASP A 277 -9.91 24.93 -10.23
C ASP A 277 -9.24 25.16 -11.60
N ASP A 278 -8.27 24.31 -12.01
CA ASP A 278 -7.69 24.41 -13.36
C ASP A 278 -8.78 24.09 -14.42
N PRO A 279 -9.12 25.03 -15.32
CA PRO A 279 -10.20 24.86 -16.29
C PRO A 279 -9.90 23.79 -17.35
N ASN A 280 -8.64 23.37 -17.49
CA ASN A 280 -8.23 22.31 -18.42
C ASN A 280 -8.17 20.92 -17.75
N THR A 281 -8.52 20.82 -16.46
CA THR A 281 -8.55 19.54 -15.76
C THR A 281 -9.50 18.57 -16.49
N PRO A 282 -9.03 17.36 -16.86
CA PRO A 282 -9.89 16.35 -17.48
C PRO A 282 -11.08 15.99 -16.59
N LYS A 283 -12.14 15.46 -17.19
CA LYS A 283 -13.33 15.05 -16.43
C LYS A 283 -13.02 13.84 -15.55
N PRO A 284 -13.78 13.63 -14.44
CA PRO A 284 -13.57 12.49 -13.54
C PRO A 284 -13.50 11.12 -14.24
N ASP A 285 -14.31 10.89 -15.27
CA ASP A 285 -14.35 9.63 -16.01
C ASP A 285 -13.14 9.42 -16.96
N GLU A 286 -12.37 10.47 -17.22
CA GLU A 286 -11.17 10.46 -18.08
C GLU A 286 -9.87 10.36 -17.28
N TRP A 287 -9.94 10.44 -15.95
CA TRP A 287 -8.77 10.33 -15.10
C TRP A 287 -8.11 8.96 -15.20
N ASN A 288 -6.78 8.96 -15.26
CA ASN A 288 -5.99 7.73 -15.41
C ASN A 288 -4.77 7.63 -14.47
N GLY A 289 -4.62 8.57 -13.54
CA GLY A 289 -3.52 8.58 -12.58
C GLY A 289 -3.99 8.63 -11.13
N VAL A 290 -3.51 9.62 -10.38
CA VAL A 290 -3.77 9.73 -8.93
C VAL A 290 -4.37 11.10 -8.63
N ILE A 291 -5.38 11.11 -7.77
CA ILE A 291 -6.20 12.27 -7.47
C ILE A 291 -6.21 12.50 -5.97
N LYS A 292 -5.92 13.74 -5.58
CA LYS A 292 -6.16 14.23 -4.23
C LYS A 292 -7.50 14.94 -4.21
N ALA A 293 -8.45 14.42 -3.44
CA ALA A 293 -9.81 14.95 -3.39
C ALA A 293 -10.39 14.94 -1.98
N THR A 294 -11.43 15.76 -1.78
CA THR A 294 -12.38 15.63 -0.68
C THR A 294 -13.69 15.09 -1.24
N VAL A 295 -14.18 14.01 -0.65
CA VAL A 295 -15.41 13.33 -1.06
C VAL A 295 -16.37 13.21 0.11
N LEU A 296 -17.66 13.27 -0.17
CA LEU A 296 -18.71 12.89 0.77
C LEU A 296 -19.20 11.48 0.40
N PRO A 297 -18.97 10.47 1.24
CA PRO A 297 -19.55 9.14 1.04
C PRO A 297 -21.09 9.14 1.15
N PRO A 298 -21.79 8.17 0.53
CA PRO A 298 -23.19 7.89 0.86
C PRO A 298 -23.32 7.39 2.32
N GLN A 299 -24.56 7.24 2.80
CA GLN A 299 -24.84 6.85 4.19
C GLN A 299 -25.26 5.39 4.35
N ASP A 300 -25.66 4.75 3.26
CA ASP A 300 -26.35 3.45 3.19
C ASP A 300 -25.53 2.39 2.42
N LEU A 301 -24.24 2.64 2.20
CA LEU A 301 -23.38 1.72 1.45
C LEU A 301 -22.70 0.68 2.36
N PHE A 302 -23.19 -0.56 2.35
CA PHE A 302 -22.66 -1.65 3.18
C PHE A 302 -21.18 -1.99 2.91
N LEU A 303 -20.75 -1.86 1.65
CA LEU A 303 -19.39 -2.08 1.16
C LEU A 303 -18.79 -0.76 0.62
N PRO A 304 -18.15 0.06 1.47
CA PRO A 304 -17.55 1.33 1.03
C PRO A 304 -16.35 1.10 0.11
N VAL A 305 -16.17 1.97 -0.88
CA VAL A 305 -15.16 1.79 -1.93
C VAL A 305 -13.79 2.27 -1.46
N LEU A 306 -13.69 3.50 -0.97
CA LEU A 306 -12.42 4.19 -0.83
C LEU A 306 -11.64 3.78 0.44
N PRO A 307 -10.33 3.48 0.30
CA PRO A 307 -9.47 3.25 1.44
C PRO A 307 -9.23 4.53 2.25
N TYR A 308 -9.25 4.41 3.58
CA TYR A 308 -8.93 5.48 4.52
C TYR A 308 -7.97 4.97 5.60
N LYS A 309 -6.83 5.63 5.76
CA LYS A 309 -5.83 5.30 6.78
C LYS A 309 -6.09 6.13 8.03
N CYS A 310 -6.62 5.52 9.08
CA CYS A 310 -6.80 6.13 10.39
C CYS A 310 -6.53 5.12 11.51
N CYS A 311 -6.23 5.60 12.73
CA CYS A 311 -5.99 4.75 13.90
C CYS A 311 -4.95 3.63 13.62
N SER A 312 -3.91 3.93 12.84
CA SER A 312 -2.87 2.99 12.38
C SER A 312 -3.39 1.77 11.60
N LYS A 313 -4.55 1.90 10.94
CA LYS A 313 -5.20 0.83 10.17
C LYS A 313 -5.69 1.35 8.82
N LEU A 314 -5.80 0.42 7.88
CA LEU A 314 -6.57 0.64 6.66
C LEU A 314 -8.03 0.25 6.93
N MET A 315 -8.92 1.24 6.80
CA MET A 315 -10.38 1.12 6.94
C MET A 315 -11.09 1.56 5.65
N PHE A 316 -12.39 1.30 5.59
CA PHE A 316 -13.27 1.71 4.50
C PHE A 316 -14.55 2.32 5.10
N PRO A 317 -14.49 3.58 5.59
CA PRO A 317 -15.60 4.23 6.27
C PRO A 317 -16.50 5.05 5.33
N LEU A 318 -17.66 5.43 5.85
CA LEU A 318 -18.60 6.41 5.27
C LEU A 318 -18.60 7.76 6.01
N CYS A 319 -17.93 7.83 7.17
CA CYS A 319 -17.76 9.05 7.96
C CYS A 319 -16.35 9.11 8.56
N ARG A 320 -15.63 10.21 8.30
CA ARG A 320 -14.31 10.48 8.90
C ARG A 320 -14.37 10.47 10.42
N SER A 321 -15.22 11.31 11.03
CA SER A 321 -15.31 11.44 12.49
C SER A 321 -15.64 10.13 13.19
N CYS A 322 -16.55 9.32 12.63
CA CYS A 322 -16.85 7.99 13.17
C CYS A 322 -15.64 7.06 13.11
N ALA A 323 -14.88 7.06 12.01
CA ALA A 323 -13.74 6.17 11.84
C ALA A 323 -12.55 6.55 12.73
N GLU A 324 -12.25 7.85 12.84
CA GLU A 324 -11.14 8.36 13.65
C GLU A 324 -11.37 8.19 15.15
N ASN A 325 -12.62 8.35 15.59
CA ASN A 325 -13.02 8.16 16.99
C ASN A 325 -13.55 6.74 17.28
N GLN A 326 -13.59 5.86 16.26
CA GLN A 326 -14.07 4.49 16.34
C GLN A 326 -15.48 4.32 16.95
N ILE A 327 -16.39 5.26 16.63
CA ILE A 327 -17.74 5.39 17.21
C ILE A 327 -18.58 4.13 16.92
N GLN A 328 -19.18 3.57 17.97
CA GLN A 328 -20.03 2.37 17.91
C GLN A 328 -21.54 2.69 17.84
N ASP A 329 -21.92 3.94 18.07
CA ASP A 329 -23.30 4.41 17.95
C ASP A 329 -23.64 4.78 16.49
N GLU A 330 -24.92 5.05 16.22
CA GLU A 330 -25.36 5.58 14.94
C GLU A 330 -24.73 6.95 14.65
N CYS A 331 -24.45 7.20 13.37
CA CYS A 331 -23.78 8.43 12.96
C CYS A 331 -24.77 9.60 12.95
N THR A 332 -24.45 10.64 13.72
CA THR A 332 -25.22 11.91 13.77
C THR A 332 -24.44 13.11 13.19
N HIS A 333 -23.27 12.85 12.61
CA HIS A 333 -22.38 13.88 12.08
C HIS A 333 -22.94 14.55 10.82
N ASP A 334 -22.65 15.84 10.67
CA ASP A 334 -22.96 16.61 9.46
C ASP A 334 -22.03 16.24 8.28
N GLU A 335 -22.28 16.83 7.11
CA GLU A 335 -21.50 16.53 5.89
C GLU A 335 -20.00 16.85 6.07
N ASP A 336 -19.65 17.97 6.68
CA ASP A 336 -18.26 18.41 6.86
C ASP A 336 -17.47 17.43 7.75
N GLN A 337 -18.09 16.98 8.84
CA GLN A 337 -17.54 15.96 9.73
C GLN A 337 -17.43 14.58 9.05
N ARG A 338 -18.33 14.28 8.09
CA ARG A 338 -18.34 13.01 7.36
C ARG A 338 -17.32 12.94 6.22
N THR A 339 -17.02 14.06 5.56
CA THR A 339 -16.15 14.09 4.38
C THR A 339 -14.80 13.41 4.61
N LEU A 340 -14.34 12.66 3.61
CA LEU A 340 -13.01 12.06 3.57
C LEU A 340 -12.12 12.91 2.67
N THR A 341 -10.92 13.26 3.13
CA THR A 341 -9.88 13.86 2.29
C THR A 341 -8.73 12.88 2.17
N GLY A 342 -8.31 12.58 0.94
CA GLY A 342 -7.30 11.58 0.67
C GLY A 342 -6.77 11.64 -0.75
N THR A 343 -5.85 10.73 -1.03
CA THR A 343 -5.21 10.57 -2.33
C THR A 343 -5.50 9.15 -2.82
N TRP A 344 -6.14 9.01 -3.98
CA TRP A 344 -6.60 7.72 -4.50
C TRP A 344 -6.20 7.53 -5.96
N CYS A 345 -6.06 6.27 -6.38
CA CYS A 345 -5.96 5.93 -7.79
C CYS A 345 -7.28 6.26 -8.50
N ALA A 346 -7.21 6.71 -9.76
CA ALA A 346 -8.38 7.17 -10.52
C ALA A 346 -9.51 6.14 -10.58
N ASN A 347 -9.16 4.87 -10.80
CA ASN A 347 -10.10 3.75 -10.88
C ASN A 347 -10.93 3.56 -9.59
N GLU A 348 -10.33 3.72 -8.41
CA GLU A 348 -11.05 3.64 -7.13
C GLU A 348 -12.01 4.82 -6.94
N LEU A 349 -11.57 6.02 -7.30
CA LEU A 349 -12.39 7.22 -7.18
C LEU A 349 -13.57 7.19 -8.17
N GLN A 350 -13.34 6.72 -9.39
CA GLN A 350 -14.39 6.51 -10.39
C GLN A 350 -15.43 5.49 -9.94
N LEU A 351 -15.02 4.35 -9.35
CA LEU A 351 -15.97 3.40 -8.76
C LEU A 351 -16.73 4.03 -7.59
N ALA A 352 -16.07 4.82 -6.75
CA ALA A 352 -16.71 5.50 -5.64
C ALA A 352 -17.81 6.45 -6.13
N VAL A 353 -17.55 7.25 -7.16
CA VAL A 353 -18.58 8.13 -7.76
C VAL A 353 -19.76 7.30 -8.30
N LYS A 354 -19.51 6.17 -8.96
CA LYS A 354 -20.56 5.22 -9.39
C LYS A 354 -21.34 4.61 -8.23
N LYS A 355 -20.76 4.55 -7.04
CA LYS A 355 -21.39 4.12 -5.78
C LYS A 355 -21.89 5.31 -4.96
N ASN A 356 -22.32 6.39 -5.62
CA ASN A 356 -22.96 7.58 -5.04
C ASN A 356 -22.10 8.43 -4.10
N TYR A 357 -20.76 8.34 -4.17
CA TYR A 357 -19.90 9.31 -3.50
C TYR A 357 -19.99 10.65 -4.24
N ARG A 358 -20.19 11.75 -3.49
CA ARG A 358 -20.16 13.09 -4.06
C ARG A 358 -18.74 13.64 -3.99
N LEU A 359 -18.21 14.06 -5.13
CA LEU A 359 -16.92 14.75 -5.20
C LEU A 359 -17.12 16.20 -4.73
N MET A 360 -16.66 16.52 -3.53
CA MET A 360 -16.85 17.86 -2.93
C MET A 360 -15.79 18.84 -3.42
N LYS A 361 -14.55 18.37 -3.55
CA LYS A 361 -13.41 19.20 -3.95
C LYS A 361 -12.30 18.37 -4.57
N VAL A 362 -11.72 18.84 -5.68
CA VAL A 362 -10.50 18.28 -6.28
C VAL A 362 -9.34 19.21 -5.95
N HIS A 363 -8.35 18.71 -5.23
CA HIS A 363 -7.19 19.51 -4.83
C HIS A 363 -6.07 19.45 -5.88
N GLU A 364 -5.85 18.27 -6.46
CA GLU A 364 -4.75 18.03 -7.39
C GLU A 364 -4.98 16.73 -8.18
N VAL A 365 -4.69 16.73 -9.48
CA VAL A 365 -4.79 15.56 -10.37
C VAL A 365 -3.46 15.36 -11.08
N TYR A 366 -2.90 14.15 -10.96
CA TYR A 366 -1.80 13.69 -11.80
C TYR A 366 -2.38 12.88 -12.95
N GLN A 367 -2.49 13.50 -14.12
CA GLN A 367 -3.02 12.89 -15.33
C GLN A 367 -1.87 12.38 -16.20
N TYR A 368 -1.86 11.10 -16.52
CA TYR A 368 -0.85 10.50 -17.39
C TYR A 368 -1.27 10.58 -18.86
N PRO A 369 -0.32 10.48 -19.81
CA PRO A 369 -0.59 10.43 -21.25
C PRO A 369 -1.66 9.40 -21.65
N GLY A 370 -1.77 8.29 -20.92
CA GLY A 370 -2.73 7.24 -21.18
C GLY A 370 -2.46 6.02 -20.30
N VAL A 371 -3.11 4.92 -20.63
CA VAL A 371 -2.90 3.61 -20.00
C VAL A 371 -2.46 2.57 -21.02
N LYS A 372 -1.68 1.58 -20.57
CA LYS A 372 -1.40 0.34 -21.32
C LYS A 372 -2.14 -0.81 -20.67
N VAL A 373 -2.76 -1.66 -21.49
CA VAL A 373 -3.51 -2.84 -21.09
C VAL A 373 -3.20 -3.98 -22.07
N TYR A 374 -3.25 -5.22 -21.58
CA TYR A 374 -3.10 -6.38 -22.45
C TYR A 374 -4.27 -6.50 -23.42
N ASP A 375 -3.98 -6.62 -24.71
CA ASP A 375 -4.97 -6.82 -25.76
C ASP A 375 -5.15 -8.32 -26.00
N HIS A 376 -6.36 -8.82 -25.75
CA HIS A 376 -6.67 -10.24 -25.84
C HIS A 376 -6.64 -10.77 -27.27
N ASP A 377 -7.09 -9.99 -28.25
CA ASP A 377 -7.33 -10.45 -29.62
C ASP A 377 -6.01 -10.47 -30.41
N THR A 378 -5.18 -9.45 -30.20
CA THR A 378 -3.87 -9.32 -30.84
C THR A 378 -2.74 -9.94 -30.01
N LYS A 379 -3.00 -10.30 -28.74
CA LYS A 379 -2.00 -10.74 -27.75
C LYS A 379 -0.90 -9.69 -27.49
N THR A 380 -1.16 -8.42 -27.81
CA THR A 380 -0.24 -7.31 -27.60
C THR A 380 -0.10 -7.02 -26.11
N ASP A 381 1.14 -6.87 -25.66
CA ASP A 381 1.43 -6.65 -24.26
C ASP A 381 1.01 -5.25 -23.76
N GLY A 382 0.42 -5.23 -22.56
CA GLY A 382 0.33 -4.06 -21.71
C GLY A 382 1.66 -3.76 -21.02
N LEU A 383 1.62 -3.04 -19.88
CA LEU A 383 2.85 -2.60 -19.23
C LEU A 383 3.64 -3.74 -18.55
N PHE A 384 2.94 -4.71 -17.96
CA PHE A 384 3.56 -5.81 -17.21
C PHE A 384 3.11 -7.19 -17.67
N SER A 385 2.33 -7.28 -18.74
CA SER A 385 1.72 -8.53 -19.17
C SER A 385 2.75 -9.54 -19.67
N SER A 386 3.80 -9.11 -20.38
CA SER A 386 4.90 -9.97 -20.84
C SER A 386 5.58 -10.66 -19.65
N TYR A 387 5.96 -9.85 -18.65
CA TYR A 387 6.52 -10.32 -17.39
C TYR A 387 5.63 -11.36 -16.72
N VAL A 388 4.33 -11.09 -16.59
CA VAL A 388 3.42 -12.04 -15.94
C VAL A 388 3.26 -13.31 -16.76
N ARG A 389 3.09 -13.23 -18.09
CA ARG A 389 2.86 -14.40 -18.94
C ARG A 389 4.01 -15.40 -18.85
N GLU A 390 5.25 -14.93 -18.98
CA GLU A 390 6.43 -15.79 -18.96
C GLU A 390 6.65 -16.41 -17.57
N ASN A 391 6.53 -15.63 -16.50
CA ASN A 391 6.68 -16.15 -15.15
C ASN A 391 5.49 -17.04 -14.70
N MET A 392 4.29 -16.82 -15.26
CA MET A 392 3.14 -17.68 -15.04
C MET A 392 3.31 -19.01 -15.78
N ALA A 393 3.88 -19.02 -16.98
CA ALA A 393 4.23 -20.25 -17.68
C ALA A 393 5.13 -21.14 -16.80
N LEU A 394 6.20 -20.57 -16.24
CA LEU A 394 7.09 -21.29 -15.31
C LEU A 394 6.33 -21.87 -14.10
N LYS A 395 5.39 -21.12 -13.53
CA LYS A 395 4.58 -21.57 -12.40
C LYS A 395 3.62 -22.70 -12.79
N ILE A 396 2.99 -22.62 -13.96
CA ILE A 396 2.05 -23.62 -14.46
C ILE A 396 2.81 -24.91 -14.79
N GLU A 397 3.90 -24.81 -15.56
CA GLU A 397 4.78 -25.92 -15.90
C GLU A 397 5.25 -26.66 -14.63
N ALA A 398 5.72 -25.92 -13.61
CA ALA A 398 6.18 -26.50 -12.34
C ALA A 398 5.05 -27.02 -11.42
N SER A 399 3.78 -26.72 -11.72
CA SER A 399 2.64 -27.24 -10.93
C SER A 399 2.28 -28.67 -11.33
N GLY A 400 2.71 -29.12 -12.51
CA GLY A 400 2.27 -30.38 -13.11
C GLY A 400 0.85 -30.30 -13.68
N TRP A 401 0.35 -31.44 -14.17
CA TRP A 401 -0.98 -31.53 -14.77
C TRP A 401 -2.11 -31.49 -13.72
N PRO A 402 -3.21 -30.76 -13.97
CA PRO A 402 -4.41 -30.84 -13.15
C PRO A 402 -4.95 -32.27 -13.07
N SER A 403 -5.61 -32.63 -11.96
CA SER A 403 -6.11 -33.99 -11.71
C SER A 403 -7.09 -34.52 -12.77
N HIS A 404 -7.82 -33.62 -13.43
CA HIS A 404 -8.78 -33.94 -14.49
C HIS A 404 -8.13 -34.08 -15.88
N VAL A 405 -6.88 -33.64 -16.07
CA VAL A 405 -6.12 -33.72 -17.32
C VAL A 405 -5.26 -34.98 -17.31
N LYS A 406 -5.69 -36.02 -18.03
CA LYS A 406 -5.05 -37.36 -18.01
C LYS A 406 -4.53 -37.80 -19.37
N THR A 407 -5.26 -37.50 -20.43
CA THR A 407 -4.93 -37.90 -21.81
C THR A 407 -4.16 -36.80 -22.53
N ASP A 408 -3.39 -37.15 -23.56
CA ASP A 408 -2.64 -36.14 -24.34
C ASP A 408 -3.57 -35.14 -25.03
N ALA A 409 -4.74 -35.58 -25.52
CA ALA A 409 -5.76 -34.66 -26.05
C ALA A 409 -6.26 -33.65 -25.01
N GLN A 410 -6.41 -34.06 -23.73
CA GLN A 410 -6.77 -33.13 -22.66
C GLN A 410 -5.63 -32.18 -22.30
N LYS A 411 -4.37 -32.64 -22.40
CA LYS A 411 -3.18 -31.79 -22.18
C LYS A 411 -3.09 -30.73 -23.27
N ASP A 412 -3.28 -31.12 -24.53
CA ASP A 412 -3.29 -30.21 -25.67
C ASP A 412 -4.41 -29.18 -25.53
N GLN A 413 -5.63 -29.62 -25.18
CA GLN A 413 -6.75 -28.71 -24.93
C GLN A 413 -6.45 -27.73 -23.79
N TYR A 414 -5.88 -28.21 -22.68
CA TYR A 414 -5.54 -27.36 -21.53
C TYR A 414 -4.50 -26.30 -21.90
N ILE A 415 -3.47 -26.66 -22.67
CA ILE A 415 -2.48 -25.71 -23.19
C ILE A 415 -3.14 -24.71 -24.13
N GLN A 416 -3.99 -25.18 -25.05
CA GLN A 416 -4.67 -24.33 -26.01
C GLN A 416 -5.61 -23.34 -25.32
N ASP A 417 -6.38 -23.77 -24.32
CA ASP A 417 -7.28 -22.90 -23.55
C ASP A 417 -6.51 -21.78 -22.84
N ILE A 418 -5.36 -22.11 -22.26
CA ILE A 418 -4.48 -21.12 -21.61
C ILE A 418 -3.91 -20.13 -22.63
N TYR A 419 -3.50 -20.60 -23.81
CA TYR A 419 -3.01 -19.73 -24.87
C TYR A 419 -4.12 -18.83 -25.44
N ASP A 420 -5.29 -19.39 -25.71
CA ASP A 420 -6.42 -18.67 -26.28
C ASP A 420 -6.93 -17.60 -25.31
N ARG A 421 -7.01 -17.91 -24.01
CA ARG A 421 -7.47 -16.98 -22.97
C ARG A 421 -6.40 -15.95 -22.57
N ASP A 422 -5.17 -16.40 -22.36
CA ASP A 422 -4.14 -15.61 -21.67
C ASP A 422 -2.87 -15.41 -22.51
N GLY A 423 -2.77 -15.99 -23.70
CA GLY A 423 -1.57 -15.91 -24.53
C GLY A 423 -0.32 -16.47 -23.85
N ILE A 424 -0.49 -17.27 -22.79
CA ILE A 424 0.60 -17.88 -22.05
C ILE A 424 1.02 -19.13 -22.82
N VAL A 425 2.29 -19.18 -23.19
CA VAL A 425 2.85 -20.31 -23.93
C VAL A 425 3.39 -21.33 -22.92
N ILE A 426 2.73 -22.48 -22.83
CA ILE A 426 3.14 -23.61 -21.99
C ILE A 426 3.88 -24.62 -22.85
N ARG A 427 5.08 -25.04 -22.40
CA ARG A 427 5.82 -26.13 -23.05
C ARG A 427 5.47 -27.46 -22.42
N MET A 428 4.79 -28.31 -23.21
CA MET A 428 4.27 -29.60 -22.76
C MET A 428 5.37 -30.50 -22.16
N ASP A 429 6.57 -30.49 -22.72
CA ASP A 429 7.74 -31.26 -22.28
C ASP A 429 8.32 -30.78 -20.95
N ARG A 430 7.94 -29.57 -20.49
CA ARG A 430 8.39 -28.97 -19.23
C ARG A 430 7.38 -29.09 -18.09
N VAL A 431 6.18 -29.61 -18.36
CA VAL A 431 5.12 -29.72 -17.36
C VAL A 431 5.42 -30.91 -16.44
N GLU A 432 5.99 -30.59 -15.28
CA GLU A 432 6.34 -31.55 -14.25
C GLU A 432 6.12 -30.94 -12.86
N LYS A 433 5.57 -31.73 -11.94
CA LYS A 433 5.33 -31.29 -10.57
C LYS A 433 6.66 -31.05 -9.84
N ASN A 434 7.06 -29.79 -9.72
CA ASN A 434 8.27 -29.36 -9.01
C ASN A 434 7.92 -28.27 -7.96
N PRO A 435 7.82 -28.63 -6.67
CA PRO A 435 7.44 -27.69 -5.63
C PRO A 435 8.36 -26.47 -5.45
N GLY A 436 9.69 -26.62 -5.59
CA GLY A 436 10.63 -25.51 -5.38
C GLY A 436 10.68 -24.55 -6.56
N LYS A 437 10.71 -25.07 -7.80
CA LYS A 437 10.56 -24.24 -9.01
C LYS A 437 9.24 -23.48 -9.00
N ARG A 438 8.14 -24.14 -8.59
CA ARG A 438 6.84 -23.50 -8.42
C ARG A 438 6.86 -22.42 -7.34
N PHE A 439 7.55 -22.66 -6.22
CA PHE A 439 7.70 -21.68 -5.16
C PHE A 439 8.44 -20.43 -5.66
N LEU A 440 9.55 -20.60 -6.38
CA LEU A 440 10.32 -19.49 -6.94
C LEU A 440 9.55 -18.71 -8.00
N ALA A 441 8.91 -19.39 -8.96
CA ALA A 441 8.07 -18.74 -9.94
C ALA A 441 6.94 -17.91 -9.29
N LYS A 442 6.31 -18.46 -8.23
CA LYS A 442 5.32 -17.72 -7.41
C LYS A 442 5.95 -16.54 -6.69
N LEU A 443 7.17 -16.67 -6.17
CA LEU A 443 7.87 -15.60 -5.48
C LEU A 443 8.22 -14.45 -6.43
N ILE A 444 8.74 -14.75 -7.62
CA ILE A 444 9.08 -13.79 -8.68
C ILE A 444 7.83 -12.98 -9.05
N LEU A 445 6.73 -13.65 -9.39
CA LEU A 445 5.43 -13.02 -9.71
C LEU A 445 4.92 -12.06 -8.62
N ASN A 446 5.01 -12.47 -7.35
CA ASN A 446 4.45 -11.70 -6.23
C ASN A 446 5.38 -10.60 -5.71
N SER A 447 6.70 -10.74 -5.88
CA SER A 447 7.69 -9.77 -5.37
C SER A 447 7.84 -8.57 -6.29
N PHE A 448 7.50 -8.73 -7.57
CA PHE A 448 7.63 -7.71 -8.62
C PHE A 448 7.00 -6.36 -8.23
N TRP A 449 5.70 -6.36 -7.90
CA TRP A 449 5.02 -5.11 -7.54
C TRP A 449 5.46 -4.57 -6.18
N GLY A 450 5.82 -5.46 -5.24
CA GLY A 450 6.33 -5.08 -3.93
C GLY A 450 7.61 -4.26 -4.03
N LYS A 451 8.49 -4.61 -4.99
CA LYS A 451 9.71 -3.86 -5.28
C LYS A 451 9.41 -2.45 -5.81
N MET A 452 8.39 -2.30 -6.67
CA MET A 452 7.94 -0.99 -7.15
C MET A 452 7.42 -0.08 -6.02
N GLY A 453 6.91 -0.67 -4.93
CA GLY A 453 6.40 0.04 -3.76
C GLY A 453 7.41 0.25 -2.62
N GLU A 454 8.68 -0.16 -2.81
CA GLU A 454 9.69 -0.17 -1.75
C GLU A 454 9.82 1.20 -1.06
N LYS A 455 9.98 1.17 0.26
CA LYS A 455 10.27 2.38 1.03
C LYS A 455 11.78 2.63 0.98
N THR A 456 12.13 3.78 0.44
CA THR A 456 13.52 4.23 0.27
C THR A 456 14.10 4.83 1.55
N LEU A 457 13.28 5.56 2.31
CA LEU A 457 13.62 6.02 3.65
C LEU A 457 13.51 4.89 4.68
N ARG A 458 14.64 4.22 4.93
CA ARG A 458 14.79 3.12 5.89
C ARG A 458 16.05 3.26 6.73
N SER A 459 16.07 2.59 7.88
CA SER A 459 17.28 2.46 8.68
C SER A 459 18.37 1.74 7.88
N GLN A 460 19.57 2.30 7.90
CA GLN A 460 20.79 1.76 7.31
C GLN A 460 21.73 1.33 8.43
N THR A 461 22.58 0.35 8.11
CA THR A 461 23.58 -0.18 9.04
C THR A 461 24.94 -0.07 8.38
N VAL A 462 25.91 0.48 9.09
CA VAL A 462 27.33 0.52 8.70
C VAL A 462 28.19 -0.06 9.81
N PHE A 463 29.34 -0.61 9.45
CA PHE A 463 30.35 -1.11 10.38
C PHE A 463 31.55 -0.19 10.33
N VAL A 464 31.88 0.40 11.47
CA VAL A 464 32.90 1.43 11.63
C VAL A 464 34.05 0.86 12.44
N PHE A 465 35.26 0.99 11.91
CA PHE A 465 36.48 0.45 12.54
C PHE A 465 37.42 1.54 13.04
N ASP A 466 37.14 2.81 12.73
CA ASP A 466 37.96 3.94 13.14
C ASP A 466 37.15 5.05 13.83
N TYR A 467 37.81 5.74 14.75
CA TYR A 467 37.19 6.81 15.52
C TYR A 467 36.79 8.02 14.66
N GLY A 468 37.52 8.28 13.56
CA GLY A 468 37.25 9.41 12.67
C GLY A 468 35.92 9.25 11.94
N GLU A 469 35.65 8.06 11.40
CA GLU A 469 34.39 7.70 10.75
C GLU A 469 33.22 7.76 11.74
N LEU A 470 33.40 7.30 12.99
CA LEU A 470 32.40 7.44 14.04
C LEU A 470 32.03 8.91 14.29
N ILE A 471 33.02 9.77 14.48
CA ILE A 471 32.80 11.21 14.71
C ILE A 471 32.15 11.87 13.49
N SER A 472 32.58 11.51 12.28
CA SER A 472 31.98 11.99 11.03
C SER A 472 30.48 11.68 10.99
N LEU A 473 30.08 10.44 11.29
CA LEU A 473 28.68 10.02 11.35
C LEU A 473 27.91 10.73 12.48
N CYS A 474 28.51 10.91 13.66
CA CYS A 474 27.85 11.59 14.79
C CYS A 474 27.63 13.09 14.53
N GLN A 475 28.45 13.70 13.68
CA GLN A 475 28.35 15.11 13.30
C GLN A 475 27.56 15.32 12.00
N ASP A 476 27.07 14.24 11.39
CA ASP A 476 26.32 14.29 10.15
C ASP A 476 24.85 14.64 10.41
N SER A 477 24.50 15.90 10.19
CA SER A 477 23.13 16.43 10.34
C SER A 477 22.13 15.90 9.30
N THR A 478 22.58 15.13 8.30
CA THR A 478 21.71 14.51 7.30
C THR A 478 21.22 13.12 7.68
N ILE A 479 21.67 12.60 8.83
CA ILE A 479 21.25 11.32 9.38
C ILE A 479 20.85 11.46 10.84
N THR A 480 20.00 10.56 11.31
CA THR A 480 19.68 10.39 12.73
C THR A 480 20.20 9.03 13.17
N ILE A 481 21.18 9.01 14.07
CA ILE A 481 21.72 7.77 14.64
C ILE A 481 20.68 7.17 15.58
N ASN A 482 20.28 5.93 15.30
CA ASN A 482 19.35 5.15 16.11
C ASN A 482 20.09 4.34 17.19
N SER A 483 21.28 3.80 16.86
CA SER A 483 22.08 3.01 17.79
C SER A 483 23.55 2.90 17.37
N ILE A 484 24.45 2.81 18.35
CA ILE A 484 25.87 2.50 18.17
C ILE A 484 26.17 1.30 19.06
N LEU A 485 26.69 0.21 18.49
CA LEU A 485 26.87 -1.05 19.18
C LEU A 485 28.27 -1.62 18.93
N PRO A 486 29.06 -1.88 19.98
CA PRO A 486 30.35 -2.54 19.81
C PRO A 486 30.17 -4.02 19.44
N ILE A 487 30.85 -4.44 18.39
CA ILE A 487 31.00 -5.83 17.95
C ILE A 487 32.47 -6.20 18.10
N GLY A 488 32.83 -6.76 19.25
CA GLY A 488 34.23 -7.01 19.59
C GLY A 488 34.97 -5.73 19.98
N GLU A 489 36.30 -5.76 19.86
CA GLU A 489 37.18 -4.67 20.32
C GLU A 489 37.32 -3.53 19.30
N ASP A 490 37.31 -3.85 18.00
CA ASP A 490 37.69 -2.90 16.93
C ASP A 490 36.55 -2.54 15.96
N CYS A 491 35.31 -2.95 16.22
CA CYS A 491 34.19 -2.69 15.31
C CYS A 491 32.98 -2.11 16.05
N LEU A 492 32.42 -1.04 15.50
CA LEU A 492 31.16 -0.46 15.91
C LEU A 492 30.12 -0.64 14.80
N GLN A 493 29.03 -1.31 15.10
CA GLN A 493 27.86 -1.30 14.24
C GLN A 493 27.01 -0.06 14.54
N ILE A 494 26.87 0.82 13.55
CA ILE A 494 26.05 2.03 13.65
C ILE A 494 24.81 1.84 12.81
N ASN A 495 23.65 2.02 13.44
CA ASN A 495 22.37 2.10 12.75
C ASN A 495 21.92 3.56 12.73
N PHE A 496 21.56 4.07 11.55
CA PHE A 496 21.03 5.41 11.38
C PHE A 496 19.90 5.40 10.35
N ILE A 497 19.08 6.45 10.33
CA ILE A 497 18.12 6.70 9.27
C ILE A 497 18.46 8.06 8.62
N PRO A 498 18.49 8.18 7.28
CA PRO A 498 18.59 9.47 6.64
C PRO A 498 17.43 10.39 7.04
N VAL A 499 17.63 11.71 7.02
CA VAL A 499 16.50 12.65 7.14
C VAL A 499 15.62 12.57 5.89
N GLU A 500 14.32 12.87 6.01
CA GLU A 500 13.35 12.73 4.90
C GLU A 500 13.76 13.50 3.63
N ASP A 501 14.39 14.68 3.77
CA ASP A 501 14.90 15.48 2.64
C ASP A 501 16.03 14.80 1.84
N MET A 502 16.63 13.74 2.39
CA MET A 502 17.63 12.89 1.74
C MET A 502 17.01 11.67 1.03
N GLU A 503 15.69 11.49 1.06
CA GLU A 503 15.03 10.39 0.38
C GLU A 503 15.09 10.58 -1.14
N ASP A 504 15.88 9.73 -1.80
CA ASP A 504 15.87 9.56 -3.25
C ASP A 504 15.00 8.36 -3.64
N SER A 505 14.21 8.50 -4.71
CA SER A 505 13.52 7.35 -5.32
C SER A 505 14.56 6.40 -5.93
N LEU A 506 14.42 5.09 -5.72
CA LEU A 506 15.25 4.13 -6.46
C LEU A 506 14.84 4.13 -7.93
N LYS A 507 15.80 3.86 -8.82
CA LYS A 507 15.55 3.63 -10.25
C LYS A 507 14.57 2.48 -10.52
N THR A 508 14.37 1.60 -9.54
CA THR A 508 13.47 0.42 -9.58
C THR A 508 12.14 0.64 -8.86
N THR A 509 11.92 1.81 -8.26
CA THR A 509 10.68 2.13 -7.53
C THR A 509 9.74 2.92 -8.40
N SER A 510 8.50 2.46 -8.53
CA SER A 510 7.43 3.15 -9.24
C SER A 510 6.14 3.13 -8.42
N LEU A 511 6.01 4.12 -7.54
CA LEU A 511 4.92 4.20 -6.56
C LEU A 511 3.53 4.22 -7.22
N ILE A 512 3.40 4.87 -8.37
CA ILE A 512 2.15 4.91 -9.13
C ILE A 512 1.69 3.49 -9.52
N HIS A 513 2.58 2.68 -10.08
CA HIS A 513 2.24 1.32 -10.52
C HIS A 513 2.01 0.39 -9.34
N ALA A 514 2.76 0.54 -8.24
CA ALA A 514 2.48 -0.19 -7.00
C ALA A 514 1.09 0.16 -6.45
N ALA A 515 0.71 1.44 -6.46
CA ALA A 515 -0.61 1.89 -6.00
C ALA A 515 -1.73 1.38 -6.91
N PHE A 516 -1.53 1.40 -8.24
CA PHE A 516 -2.48 0.83 -9.20
C PHE A 516 -2.61 -0.69 -9.05
N THR A 517 -1.52 -1.42 -8.81
CA THR A 517 -1.57 -2.88 -8.59
C THR A 517 -2.47 -3.23 -7.43
N THR A 518 -2.30 -2.55 -6.29
CA THR A 518 -3.14 -2.83 -5.12
C THR A 518 -4.55 -2.29 -5.26
N ALA A 519 -4.75 -1.15 -5.94
CA ALA A 519 -6.08 -0.65 -6.27
C ALA A 519 -6.86 -1.64 -7.14
N HIS A 520 -6.24 -2.16 -8.20
CA HIS A 520 -6.84 -3.18 -9.06
C HIS A 520 -7.22 -4.44 -8.29
N GLY A 521 -6.36 -4.94 -7.39
CA GLY A 521 -6.70 -6.08 -6.52
C GLY A 521 -7.91 -5.77 -5.63
N ARG A 522 -7.93 -4.61 -4.96
CA ARG A 522 -9.08 -4.18 -4.14
C ARG A 522 -10.37 -4.09 -4.95
N LEU A 523 -10.33 -3.60 -6.19
CA LEU A 523 -11.48 -3.49 -7.07
C LEU A 523 -11.93 -4.85 -7.62
N LEU A 524 -11.00 -5.77 -7.87
CA LEU A 524 -11.31 -7.13 -8.28
C LEU A 524 -12.02 -7.88 -7.15
N LEU A 525 -11.50 -7.84 -5.91
CA LEU A 525 -12.21 -8.37 -4.76
C LEU A 525 -13.57 -7.67 -4.56
N TYR A 526 -13.64 -6.35 -4.76
CA TYR A 526 -14.89 -5.59 -4.65
C TYR A 526 -15.97 -6.13 -5.61
N LYS A 527 -15.62 -6.48 -6.85
CA LYS A 527 -16.56 -7.07 -7.81
C LYS A 527 -17.24 -8.32 -7.24
N TYR A 528 -16.49 -9.19 -6.58
CA TYR A 528 -17.04 -10.40 -5.96
C TYR A 528 -17.83 -10.10 -4.70
N LEU A 529 -17.37 -9.15 -3.88
CA LEU A 529 -18.10 -8.68 -2.70
C LEU A 529 -19.46 -8.04 -3.08
N ASP A 530 -19.52 -7.33 -4.20
CA ASP A 530 -20.76 -6.70 -4.70
C ASP A 530 -21.82 -7.75 -5.10
N VAL A 531 -21.39 -8.95 -5.55
CA VAL A 531 -22.30 -10.07 -5.84
C VAL A 531 -22.86 -10.69 -4.56
N VAL A 532 -22.04 -10.85 -3.52
CA VAL A 532 -22.48 -11.49 -2.27
C VAL A 532 -23.18 -10.53 -1.31
N GLY A 533 -22.87 -9.23 -1.35
CA GLY A 533 -23.49 -8.21 -0.52
C GLY A 533 -23.39 -8.52 0.98
N GLU A 534 -24.53 -8.44 1.67
CA GLU A 534 -24.65 -8.69 3.12
C GLU A 534 -24.38 -10.14 3.53
N ARG A 535 -24.39 -11.09 2.58
CA ARG A 535 -24.02 -12.49 2.83
C ARG A 535 -22.52 -12.67 3.04
N ALA A 536 -21.70 -11.67 2.74
CA ALA A 536 -20.27 -11.70 3.05
C ALA A 536 -20.05 -11.73 4.57
N LEU A 537 -19.27 -12.71 5.03
CA LEU A 537 -18.92 -12.90 6.44
C LEU A 537 -17.52 -12.32 6.73
N TYR A 538 -16.58 -12.51 5.81
CA TYR A 538 -15.19 -12.11 5.98
C TYR A 538 -14.48 -12.00 4.62
N HIS A 539 -13.50 -11.11 4.51
CA HIS A 539 -12.58 -11.08 3.36
C HIS A 539 -11.16 -10.72 3.79
N ASP A 540 -10.15 -11.26 3.11
CA ASP A 540 -8.74 -10.88 3.27
C ASP A 540 -8.02 -10.88 1.92
N THR A 541 -7.75 -9.68 1.40
CA THR A 541 -6.98 -9.41 0.18
C THR A 541 -7.61 -10.01 -1.08
N ASP A 542 -7.45 -11.30 -1.30
CA ASP A 542 -7.83 -12.10 -2.47
C ASP A 542 -8.91 -13.16 -2.15
N SER A 543 -9.36 -13.25 -0.89
CA SER A 543 -10.33 -14.25 -0.44
C SER A 543 -11.65 -13.64 0.03
N VAL A 544 -12.76 -14.34 -0.24
CA VAL A 544 -14.12 -14.03 0.24
C VAL A 544 -14.73 -15.25 0.94
N CYS A 545 -15.19 -15.04 2.16
CA CYS A 545 -16.00 -15.99 2.93
C CYS A 545 -17.43 -15.45 3.01
N PHE A 546 -18.41 -16.26 2.59
CA PHE A 546 -19.80 -15.83 2.50
C PHE A 546 -20.78 -16.97 2.79
N LEU A 547 -22.00 -16.58 3.14
CA LEU A 547 -23.14 -17.49 3.25
C LEU A 547 -23.72 -17.77 1.85
N SER A 548 -23.62 -19.02 1.43
CA SER A 548 -24.33 -19.60 0.29
C SER A 548 -25.76 -19.92 0.72
N VAL A 549 -26.73 -19.40 -0.01
CA VAL A 549 -28.17 -19.61 0.20
C VAL A 549 -28.75 -20.08 -1.14
N PRO A 550 -29.59 -21.12 -1.17
CA PRO A 550 -30.21 -21.57 -2.41
C PRO A 550 -31.00 -20.44 -3.11
N GLY A 551 -30.78 -20.26 -4.41
CA GLY A 551 -31.45 -19.22 -5.22
C GLY A 551 -30.75 -17.87 -5.27
N GLU A 552 -29.82 -17.60 -4.35
CA GLU A 552 -29.04 -16.35 -4.33
C GLU A 552 -27.83 -16.41 -5.29
N PRO A 553 -27.45 -15.28 -5.92
CA PRO A 553 -26.32 -15.25 -6.85
C PRO A 553 -25.00 -15.54 -6.14
N GLU A 554 -24.13 -16.32 -6.77
CA GLU A 554 -22.79 -16.61 -6.25
C GLU A 554 -21.72 -16.13 -7.22
N PRO A 555 -20.53 -15.74 -6.73
CA PRO A 555 -19.39 -15.48 -7.59
C PRO A 555 -19.04 -16.74 -8.40
N GLN A 556 -18.83 -16.56 -9.70
CA GLN A 556 -18.50 -17.66 -10.60
C GLN A 556 -17.09 -18.19 -10.31
N LEU A 557 -16.97 -19.51 -10.19
CA LEU A 557 -15.69 -20.22 -10.09
C LEU A 557 -15.08 -20.45 -11.48
N GLY A 558 -13.76 -20.58 -11.51
CA GLY A 558 -12.99 -20.98 -12.67
C GLY A 558 -11.69 -21.64 -12.28
N GLN A 559 -10.83 -21.92 -13.27
CA GLN A 559 -9.60 -22.69 -13.07
C GLN A 559 -8.34 -21.98 -13.56
N TYR A 560 -8.49 -20.80 -14.14
CA TYR A 560 -7.41 -20.07 -14.79
C TYR A 560 -6.99 -18.85 -13.96
N LEU A 561 -5.95 -18.16 -14.44
CA LEU A 561 -5.39 -16.97 -13.77
C LEU A 561 -6.47 -15.90 -13.55
N GLY A 562 -6.64 -15.46 -12.30
CA GLY A 562 -7.61 -14.44 -11.89
C GLY A 562 -9.03 -14.94 -11.61
N ASP A 563 -9.31 -16.22 -11.86
CA ASP A 563 -10.59 -16.82 -11.48
C ASP A 563 -10.65 -17.06 -9.97
N LEU A 564 -11.87 -17.11 -9.43
CA LEU A 564 -12.09 -17.63 -8.09
C LEU A 564 -12.01 -19.16 -8.11
N THR A 565 -11.31 -19.74 -7.14
CA THR A 565 -11.31 -21.18 -6.85
C THR A 565 -11.98 -21.45 -5.51
N ASP A 566 -12.49 -22.68 -5.33
CA ASP A 566 -13.07 -23.12 -4.07
C ASP A 566 -11.96 -23.63 -3.15
N GLN A 567 -11.56 -22.80 -2.18
CA GLN A 567 -10.49 -23.12 -1.24
C GLN A 567 -10.83 -24.35 -0.38
N LEU A 568 -12.12 -24.57 -0.07
CA LEU A 568 -12.52 -25.73 0.74
C LEU A 568 -12.42 -27.01 -0.08
N ALA A 569 -12.77 -26.96 -1.37
CA ALA A 569 -12.58 -28.08 -2.27
C ALA A 569 -11.09 -28.42 -2.45
N ASP A 570 -10.24 -27.41 -2.60
CA ASP A 570 -8.79 -27.59 -2.77
C ASP A 570 -8.13 -28.20 -1.52
N ASP A 571 -8.50 -27.74 -0.32
CA ASP A 571 -7.87 -28.14 0.95
C ASP A 571 -8.49 -29.42 1.57
N TYR A 572 -9.79 -29.66 1.36
CA TYR A 572 -10.56 -30.70 2.04
C TYR A 572 -11.33 -31.64 1.10
N GLY A 573 -11.25 -31.44 -0.21
CA GLY A 573 -11.91 -32.28 -1.22
C GLY A 573 -13.27 -31.74 -1.67
N GLU A 574 -13.71 -32.17 -2.84
CA GLU A 574 -14.96 -31.74 -3.47
C GLU A 574 -16.16 -31.85 -2.52
N ASN A 575 -17.11 -30.93 -2.66
CA ASN A 575 -18.32 -30.81 -1.83
C ASN A 575 -18.07 -30.43 -0.36
N SER A 576 -16.83 -30.16 0.06
CA SER A 576 -16.57 -29.63 1.40
C SER A 576 -17.19 -28.25 1.59
N PHE A 577 -17.78 -28.01 2.77
CA PHE A 577 -18.36 -26.71 3.11
C PHE A 577 -18.22 -26.41 4.60
N CYS A 578 -18.28 -25.13 4.95
CA CYS A 578 -18.25 -24.69 6.34
C CYS A 578 -19.66 -24.72 6.95
N THR A 579 -19.78 -25.30 8.14
CA THR A 579 -21.04 -25.36 8.92
C THR A 579 -21.15 -24.19 9.91
N GLU A 580 -20.02 -23.69 10.37
CA GLU A 580 -19.96 -22.67 11.41
C GLU A 580 -18.70 -21.81 11.25
N PHE A 581 -18.85 -20.50 11.41
CA PHE A 581 -17.79 -19.49 11.28
C PHE A 581 -17.83 -18.52 12.46
N VAL A 582 -16.66 -18.15 12.95
CA VAL A 582 -16.48 -17.11 13.97
C VAL A 582 -15.24 -16.26 13.64
N SER A 583 -15.33 -14.95 13.84
CA SER A 583 -14.22 -14.02 13.71
C SER A 583 -14.20 -13.00 14.83
N SER A 584 -13.02 -12.81 15.39
CA SER A 584 -12.75 -11.74 16.35
C SER A 584 -12.11 -10.51 15.71
N GLY A 585 -11.97 -10.48 14.38
CA GLY A 585 -11.43 -9.34 13.64
C GLY A 585 -10.51 -9.73 12.50
N ALA A 586 -9.85 -8.73 11.91
CA ALA A 586 -8.97 -8.92 10.77
C ALA A 586 -7.83 -9.91 11.09
N LYS A 587 -7.74 -10.97 10.29
CA LYS A 587 -6.77 -12.08 10.37
C LYS A 587 -6.89 -12.91 11.66
N SER A 588 -8.07 -12.92 12.27
CA SER A 588 -8.39 -13.69 13.47
C SER A 588 -9.78 -14.32 13.34
N TYR A 589 -9.83 -15.58 12.92
CA TYR A 589 -11.07 -16.30 12.64
C TYR A 589 -10.90 -17.82 12.79
N SER A 590 -12.02 -18.51 12.92
CA SER A 590 -12.11 -19.96 13.02
C SER A 590 -13.36 -20.48 12.33
N PHE A 591 -13.30 -21.68 11.77
CA PHE A 591 -14.44 -22.30 11.11
C PHE A 591 -14.40 -23.83 11.20
N ARG A 592 -15.58 -24.44 11.08
CA ARG A 592 -15.77 -25.90 11.04
C ARG A 592 -16.17 -26.34 9.63
N VAL A 593 -15.44 -27.29 9.06
CA VAL A 593 -15.63 -27.82 7.71
C VAL A 593 -16.18 -29.23 7.78
N ALA A 594 -17.28 -29.49 7.07
CA ALA A 594 -17.75 -30.85 6.77
C ALA A 594 -16.99 -31.38 5.55
N VAL A 595 -16.02 -32.26 5.78
CA VAL A 595 -15.09 -32.75 4.75
C VAL A 595 -15.83 -33.65 3.77
N GLY A 596 -15.76 -33.35 2.48
CA GLY A 596 -16.52 -34.06 1.45
C GLY A 596 -18.04 -33.97 1.61
N GLY A 597 -18.52 -33.00 2.41
CA GLY A 597 -19.92 -32.88 2.80
C GLY A 597 -20.38 -33.82 3.91
N ASP A 598 -19.49 -34.63 4.51
CA ASP A 598 -19.84 -35.53 5.61
C ASP A 598 -19.90 -34.79 6.96
N LEU A 599 -21.09 -34.70 7.53
CA LEU A 599 -21.34 -34.06 8.83
C LEU A 599 -20.74 -34.83 10.01
N ASN A 600 -20.33 -36.09 9.83
CA ASN A 600 -19.61 -36.86 10.85
C ASN A 600 -18.10 -36.63 10.77
N ASN A 601 -17.60 -36.01 9.70
CA ASN A 601 -16.18 -35.72 9.48
C ASN A 601 -15.93 -34.21 9.51
N ILE A 602 -15.93 -33.65 10.72
CA ILE A 602 -15.73 -32.22 10.93
C ILE A 602 -14.25 -31.90 11.21
N LYS A 603 -13.68 -31.01 10.41
CA LYS A 603 -12.37 -30.39 10.69
C LYS A 603 -12.53 -28.96 11.17
N THR A 604 -11.79 -28.59 12.21
CA THR A 604 -11.75 -27.21 12.73
C THR A 604 -10.49 -26.51 12.24
N VAL A 605 -10.65 -25.33 11.67
CA VAL A 605 -9.55 -24.49 11.17
C VAL A 605 -9.51 -23.21 11.98
N ILE A 606 -8.33 -22.88 12.51
CA ILE A 606 -8.14 -21.68 13.33
C ILE A 606 -7.01 -20.86 12.73
N LYS A 607 -7.25 -19.56 12.53
CA LYS A 607 -6.28 -18.59 12.02
C LYS A 607 -6.22 -17.40 12.98
N VAL A 608 -5.10 -17.21 13.66
CA VAL A 608 -4.92 -16.09 14.61
C VAL A 608 -3.68 -15.29 14.28
N ARG A 609 -3.86 -13.98 14.05
CA ARG A 609 -2.76 -13.07 13.75
C ARG A 609 -1.73 -13.07 14.87
N GLY A 610 -0.49 -13.40 14.50
CA GLY A 610 0.66 -13.28 15.39
C GLY A 610 0.77 -14.41 16.41
N ILE A 611 -0.09 -15.42 16.42
CA ILE A 611 0.05 -16.59 17.29
C ILE A 611 0.29 -17.80 16.39
N SER A 612 1.46 -18.43 16.55
CA SER A 612 1.73 -19.71 15.89
C SER A 612 1.05 -20.81 16.67
N ILE A 613 0.04 -21.45 16.07
CA ILE A 613 -0.71 -22.54 16.71
C ILE A 613 0.20 -23.77 16.77
N ASN A 614 0.48 -24.22 17.99
CA ASN A 614 1.35 -25.37 18.29
C ASN A 614 0.85 -26.05 19.57
N SER A 615 1.47 -27.16 19.95
CA SER A 615 1.07 -27.93 21.14
C SER A 615 1.03 -27.14 22.45
N SER A 616 1.75 -26.01 22.57
CA SER A 616 1.70 -25.18 23.78
C SER A 616 0.46 -24.28 23.90
N CYS A 617 -0.33 -24.12 22.84
CA CYS A 617 -1.50 -23.25 22.83
C CYS A 617 -2.75 -23.86 22.19
N THR A 618 -2.68 -25.06 21.63
CA THR A 618 -3.83 -25.74 20.98
C THR A 618 -5.02 -25.95 21.89
N ASP A 619 -4.80 -26.17 23.19
CA ASP A 619 -5.89 -26.39 24.15
C ASP A 619 -6.56 -25.08 24.60
N THR A 620 -5.89 -23.95 24.36
CA THR A 620 -6.39 -22.61 24.74
C THR A 620 -6.98 -21.88 23.54
N VAL A 621 -6.31 -21.95 22.40
CA VAL A 621 -6.73 -21.29 21.15
C VAL A 621 -7.63 -22.24 20.38
N THR A 622 -8.89 -22.35 20.83
CA THR A 622 -9.91 -23.24 20.26
C THR A 622 -11.04 -22.45 19.58
N PHE A 623 -11.83 -23.14 18.73
CA PHE A 623 -13.04 -22.58 18.13
C PHE A 623 -14.02 -22.09 19.21
N ASP A 624 -14.30 -22.94 20.20
CA ASP A 624 -15.30 -22.63 21.22
C ASP A 624 -14.86 -21.47 22.12
N ARG A 625 -13.58 -21.38 22.47
CA ARG A 625 -13.03 -20.21 23.17
C ARG A 625 -13.14 -18.93 22.36
N LEU A 626 -12.83 -18.97 21.07
CA LEU A 626 -12.99 -17.79 20.21
C LEU A 626 -14.46 -17.35 20.12
N LYS A 627 -15.38 -18.32 20.06
CA LYS A 627 -16.83 -18.09 20.07
C LYS A 627 -17.28 -17.46 21.38
N GLU A 628 -16.90 -18.03 22.52
CA GLU A 628 -17.15 -17.45 23.85
C GLU A 628 -16.64 -16.00 23.93
N MET A 629 -15.41 -15.72 23.48
CA MET A 629 -14.84 -14.37 23.50
C MET A 629 -15.65 -13.36 22.67
N VAL A 630 -16.22 -13.78 21.53
CA VAL A 630 -17.04 -12.92 20.68
C VAL A 630 -18.40 -12.61 21.31
N PHE A 631 -19.00 -13.55 22.05
CA PHE A 631 -20.33 -13.39 22.64
C PHE A 631 -20.32 -12.82 24.06
N GLU A 632 -19.38 -13.23 24.90
CA GLU A 632 -19.42 -12.99 26.36
C GLU A 632 -18.61 -11.76 26.79
N THR A 633 -18.09 -10.96 25.84
CA THR A 633 -17.24 -9.79 26.15
C THR A 633 -16.06 -10.11 27.08
N GLN A 634 -15.51 -11.33 27.03
CA GLN A 634 -14.23 -11.59 27.70
C GLN A 634 -13.16 -10.67 27.08
N GLU A 635 -12.55 -9.82 27.90
CA GLU A 635 -11.61 -8.80 27.39
C GLU A 635 -10.41 -9.43 26.67
N HIS A 636 -9.88 -10.54 27.18
CA HIS A 636 -8.73 -11.25 26.59
C HIS A 636 -8.38 -12.57 27.25
N THR A 637 -7.64 -13.40 26.50
CA THR A 637 -6.90 -14.56 26.99
C THR A 637 -5.39 -14.33 26.77
N THR A 638 -4.56 -14.61 27.76
CA THR A 638 -3.10 -14.52 27.62
C THR A 638 -2.53 -15.87 27.20
N ILE A 639 -1.96 -15.93 26.00
CA ILE A 639 -1.30 -17.12 25.47
C ILE A 639 0.17 -17.09 25.82
N GLN A 640 0.63 -18.09 26.57
CA GLN A 640 2.04 -18.25 26.89
C GLN A 640 2.77 -18.85 25.68
N ILE A 641 3.93 -18.29 25.36
CA ILE A 641 4.82 -18.76 24.31
C ILE A 641 6.15 -19.13 25.00
N PRO A 642 6.36 -20.42 25.31
CA PRO A 642 7.52 -20.85 26.09
C PRO A 642 8.86 -20.46 25.48
N THR A 643 8.93 -20.39 24.16
CA THR A 643 10.18 -20.10 23.43
C THR A 643 9.89 -19.16 22.26
N GLN A 644 10.23 -17.87 22.41
CA GLN A 644 10.18 -16.89 21.33
C GLN A 644 11.59 -16.34 21.05
N ILE A 645 11.99 -16.36 19.78
CA ILE A 645 13.18 -15.64 19.32
C ILE A 645 12.89 -14.14 19.40
N ALA A 646 13.66 -13.43 20.21
CA ALA A 646 13.58 -11.99 20.35
C ALA A 646 14.92 -11.35 19.96
N ARG A 647 14.85 -10.28 19.18
CA ARG A 647 15.98 -9.37 18.93
C ARG A 647 15.94 -8.29 20.00
N LEU A 648 16.94 -8.29 20.87
CA LEU A 648 17.11 -7.25 21.89
C LEU A 648 17.94 -6.09 21.33
N PRO A 649 17.95 -4.91 22.00
CA PRO A 649 18.95 -3.88 21.74
C PRO A 649 20.35 -4.49 21.74
N GLY A 650 21.22 -4.04 20.84
CA GLY A 650 22.54 -4.66 20.68
C GLY A 650 22.61 -5.82 19.68
N TRP A 651 21.56 -6.05 18.87
CA TRP A 651 21.48 -7.21 17.96
C TRP A 651 21.64 -8.57 18.65
N ARG A 652 21.47 -8.60 19.98
CA ARG A 652 21.45 -9.84 20.75
C ARG A 652 20.19 -10.61 20.40
N ILE A 653 20.38 -11.76 19.75
CA ILE A 653 19.29 -12.71 19.49
C ILE A 653 19.22 -13.65 20.68
N VAL A 654 18.08 -13.65 21.37
CA VAL A 654 17.84 -14.53 22.51
C VAL A 654 16.58 -15.35 22.28
N SER A 655 16.56 -16.57 22.83
CA SER A 655 15.33 -17.34 23.00
C SER A 655 14.82 -17.09 24.42
N ARG A 656 13.61 -16.55 24.56
CA ARG A 656 13.00 -16.29 25.87
C ARG A 656 11.51 -16.65 25.90
N PRO A 657 10.96 -16.98 27.07
CA PRO A 657 9.52 -17.01 27.26
C PRO A 657 8.91 -15.64 26.95
N SER A 658 7.72 -15.66 26.37
CA SER A 658 6.93 -14.47 26.10
C SER A 658 5.45 -14.80 26.22
N SER A 659 4.60 -13.79 26.16
CA SER A 659 3.16 -13.99 26.08
C SER A 659 2.55 -13.09 25.02
N LYS A 660 1.40 -13.50 24.49
CA LYS A 660 0.59 -12.69 23.57
C LYS A 660 -0.84 -12.59 24.09
N LYS A 661 -1.37 -11.37 24.03
CA LYS A 661 -2.77 -11.09 24.35
C LYS A 661 -3.63 -11.46 23.15
N TRP A 662 -4.47 -12.48 23.31
CA TRP A 662 -5.50 -12.86 22.35
C TRP A 662 -6.81 -12.22 22.78
N GLN A 663 -7.38 -11.35 21.95
CA GLN A 663 -8.57 -10.56 22.29
C GLN A 663 -9.39 -10.23 21.05
N VAL A 664 -10.65 -9.86 21.26
CA VAL A 664 -11.51 -9.37 20.18
C VAL A 664 -11.04 -7.99 19.69
N CYS A 665 -10.89 -7.88 18.37
CA CYS A 665 -10.38 -6.71 17.65
C CYS A 665 -11.30 -6.31 16.48
N LEU A 666 -12.62 -6.26 16.72
CA LEU A 666 -13.64 -5.80 15.77
C LEU A 666 -13.70 -4.27 15.71
N ASN A 667 -12.57 -3.63 15.40
CA ASN A 667 -12.38 -2.18 15.55
C ASN A 667 -12.06 -1.47 14.23
N LYS A 668 -12.43 -2.09 13.10
CA LYS A 668 -12.40 -1.53 11.75
C LYS A 668 -13.78 -1.13 11.23
N ARG A 669 -14.84 -1.55 11.93
CA ARG A 669 -16.26 -1.39 11.62
C ARG A 669 -17.01 -1.18 12.93
N ARG A 670 -18.26 -0.71 12.83
CA ARG A 670 -19.21 -0.61 13.94
C ARG A 670 -19.89 -1.96 14.13
N CYS A 671 -19.86 -2.50 15.34
CA CYS A 671 -20.58 -3.72 15.69
C CYS A 671 -22.08 -3.39 15.87
N VAL A 672 -22.95 -4.23 15.32
CA VAL A 672 -24.41 -4.15 15.49
C VAL A 672 -24.93 -5.50 16.03
N CYS A 673 -26.25 -5.67 16.11
CA CYS A 673 -26.85 -6.92 16.61
C CYS A 673 -26.45 -8.17 15.80
N ASP A 674 -26.58 -9.33 16.43
CA ASP A 674 -26.39 -10.67 15.83
C ASP A 674 -25.02 -10.91 15.19
N GLY A 675 -24.02 -10.24 15.74
CA GLY A 675 -22.64 -10.31 15.26
C GLY A 675 -22.41 -9.64 13.90
N LYS A 676 -23.40 -8.95 13.32
CA LYS A 676 -23.20 -8.17 12.09
C LYS A 676 -22.32 -6.95 12.39
N THR A 677 -21.64 -6.45 11.37
CA THR A 677 -20.85 -5.20 11.45
C THR A 677 -21.08 -4.33 10.23
N VAL A 678 -21.17 -3.02 10.44
CA VAL A 678 -21.38 -2.02 9.40
C VAL A 678 -20.20 -1.06 9.32
N PRO A 679 -19.93 -0.41 8.17
CA PRO A 679 -18.85 0.56 8.12
C PRO A 679 -19.14 1.74 9.05
N PHE A 680 -18.09 2.38 9.56
CA PHE A 680 -18.24 3.60 10.36
C PHE A 680 -18.95 4.68 9.55
N GLY A 681 -20.03 5.25 10.07
CA GLY A 681 -20.86 6.23 9.36
C GLY A 681 -22.09 5.67 8.65
N PHE A 682 -22.35 4.36 8.75
CA PHE A 682 -23.53 3.73 8.15
C PHE A 682 -24.82 4.04 8.93
N THR A 683 -25.84 4.53 8.23
CA THR A 683 -27.20 4.81 8.74
C THR A 683 -28.29 4.18 7.87
N GLY A 684 -27.93 3.28 6.95
CA GLY A 684 -28.90 2.48 6.20
C GLY A 684 -29.57 1.40 7.07
N THR A 685 -30.63 0.80 6.54
CA THR A 685 -31.30 -0.35 7.17
C THR A 685 -30.54 -1.63 6.83
N LEU A 686 -30.26 -2.46 7.83
CA LEU A 686 -29.88 -3.84 7.61
C LEU A 686 -31.14 -4.69 7.66
N LEU A 687 -31.34 -5.53 6.66
CA LEU A 687 -32.37 -6.57 6.73
C LEU A 687 -31.91 -7.64 7.72
N ASP A 688 -32.78 -8.05 8.64
CA ASP A 688 -32.50 -9.19 9.49
C ASP A 688 -32.69 -10.52 8.74
N ASP A 689 -32.23 -11.63 9.32
CA ASP A 689 -32.32 -12.94 8.64
C ASP A 689 -33.81 -13.41 8.51
N GLU A 690 -34.78 -12.75 9.18
CA GLU A 690 -36.23 -13.02 9.10
C GLU A 690 -36.93 -12.14 8.04
N ASP A 691 -36.48 -10.90 7.85
CA ASP A 691 -36.96 -9.93 6.89
C ASP A 691 -36.77 -10.41 5.44
N TYR A 692 -35.65 -11.09 5.14
CA TYR A 692 -35.43 -11.72 3.83
C TYR A 692 -36.48 -12.81 3.55
N SER A 693 -36.87 -13.59 4.57
CA SER A 693 -37.94 -14.60 4.43
C SER A 693 -39.30 -13.95 4.18
N PHE A 694 -39.55 -12.80 4.80
CA PHE A 694 -40.81 -12.07 4.63
C PHE A 694 -40.89 -11.40 3.25
N LEU A 695 -39.82 -10.77 2.79
CA LEU A 695 -39.72 -10.17 1.45
C LEU A 695 -39.89 -11.21 0.34
N GLN A 696 -39.29 -12.39 0.50
CA GLN A 696 -39.43 -13.48 -0.47
C GLN A 696 -40.87 -14.04 -0.48
N THR A 697 -41.53 -14.08 0.68
CA THR A 697 -42.95 -14.45 0.76
C THR A 697 -43.85 -13.41 0.09
N LEU A 698 -43.49 -12.13 0.15
CA LEU A 698 -44.23 -11.05 -0.53
C LEU A 698 -44.04 -11.11 -2.05
N ASP A 699 -42.82 -11.32 -2.55
CA ASP A 699 -42.56 -11.51 -3.98
C ASP A 699 -43.26 -12.75 -4.55
N ASP A 700 -43.31 -13.85 -3.79
CA ASP A 700 -44.03 -15.06 -4.18
C ASP A 700 -45.57 -14.85 -4.20
N LEU A 701 -46.10 -13.95 -3.37
CA LEU A 701 -47.52 -13.57 -3.34
C LEU A 701 -47.90 -12.56 -4.44
N GLU A 702 -46.97 -11.71 -4.89
CA GLU A 702 -47.19 -10.79 -6.01
C GLU A 702 -47.06 -11.46 -7.38
N ASN A 703 -46.35 -12.60 -7.45
CA ASN A 703 -46.18 -13.40 -8.66
C ASN A 703 -47.12 -14.63 -8.74
N SER A 704 -48.00 -14.81 -7.76
CA SER A 704 -49.11 -15.80 -7.74
C SER A 704 -50.45 -15.16 -8.03
#